data_AF-A0AAV2D939-F1
#
_entry.id   AF-A0AAV2D939-F1
#
_cell.length_a   1.000
_cell.length_b   1.000
_cell.length_c   1.000
_cell.angle_alpha   90.00
_cell.angle_beta   90.00
_cell.angle_gamma   90.00
#
_symmetry.space_group_name_H-M   'P 1'
#
loop_
_entity.id
_entity.type
_entity.pdbx_description
1 polymer ?
#
loop_
_entity_poly.entity_id
_entity_poly.type
_entity_poly.pdbx_seq_one_letter_code
_entity_poly.pdbx_strand_id
1 'polypeptide(L)'
;MDPPARSLFSSKGSSGNPKRRAKRRSQEPLDPEDTKNHPLADTDALSSAGTDDVYQLIPGGIHLVKWAVAESLPFLFVDSVAFQQTFIILNPAAPKVTSVNVRRGAMKLFGTETESLRSTLRDLNCRVSLTSGVWSWPWPDPDNFILSGLTLAYLYLSCQWIDENWEKQSRVIGWLRLDWPMEDPENVSSSIMEAVSKWGLQGKILSMNFDDLILTNVPDTVSQLRSSLNPVFDERLFHSKCAYHILNSCFEDGFSVISTQLDKVRNAIDFIYWDEARTLQFKEMCSQSCVRHKRLLPDTPEWVNTTYDMLDAFIRKRHILTEFCNREFAAGTYCHDGEPLTEDEWQVVCTMRDFFERFRAAFDIFCSLYVPNTNLVIPILFTLSEAFAQYRDDKHVGQFCVGLQAKFSAYWDGEGIPMVYCLATILDPRYKLAGLFRLLDAYHANMNSSIGNTKDEVQALLYRMYDAYFQQYSPTPIPKDLVRAEGCSSSGTKTAVRLVRSVRKGGDVDSYSELNYYLSSNDVSGFSMEEDIDKLDMFDVLKWWKHNQVKYPVLSTMAREVLAPLASAKVPDDTFDFHSPEVNSRRWEIRLETAEMCVCLKDWLRAASHAQHLFVDMHAGDVSSDEEDGENDEGKDINDD
;
A
#
# COMPACT_ATOMS: atom_id res chain seq x y z
N MET A 1 31.64 -33.69 -40.86
CA MET A 1 33.07 -34.03 -40.72
C MET A 1 33.45 -33.77 -39.28
N ASP A 2 34.38 -34.55 -38.73
CA ASP A 2 34.58 -34.76 -37.30
C ASP A 2 36.05 -35.23 -37.09
N PRO A 3 36.67 -35.22 -35.89
CA PRO A 3 36.48 -34.37 -34.69
C PRO A 3 37.81 -33.63 -34.37
N PRO A 4 38.24 -33.42 -33.09
CA PRO A 4 38.88 -34.53 -32.37
C PRO A 4 38.60 -34.65 -30.85
N ALA A 5 38.29 -35.89 -30.42
CA ALA A 5 38.98 -36.67 -29.36
C ALA A 5 39.02 -36.16 -27.87
N ARG A 6 39.03 -37.00 -26.82
CA ARG A 6 39.09 -38.48 -26.70
C ARG A 6 38.62 -38.97 -25.30
N SER A 7 37.98 -40.15 -25.24
CA SER A 7 37.97 -41.19 -24.16
C SER A 7 38.30 -40.82 -22.69
N LEU A 8 37.57 -41.36 -21.69
CA LEU A 8 37.78 -42.74 -21.19
C LEU A 8 36.60 -43.37 -20.40
N PHE A 9 36.69 -44.69 -20.16
CA PHE A 9 35.66 -45.59 -19.62
C PHE A 9 35.62 -45.71 -18.08
N SER A 10 34.44 -46.08 -17.54
CA SER A 10 34.30 -47.20 -16.59
C SER A 10 32.88 -47.77 -16.61
N SER A 11 32.67 -49.03 -16.21
CA SER A 11 31.37 -49.74 -16.33
C SER A 11 31.14 -50.81 -15.26
N LYS A 12 29.87 -50.99 -14.84
CA LYS A 12 29.16 -52.18 -14.28
C LYS A 12 27.91 -51.73 -13.48
N GLY A 13 26.79 -52.44 -13.41
CA GLY A 13 26.35 -53.63 -14.17
C GLY A 13 25.70 -54.75 -13.32
N SER A 14 24.37 -54.75 -13.15
CA SER A 14 23.49 -55.86 -12.71
C SER A 14 22.03 -55.32 -12.74
N SER A 15 21.02 -55.89 -13.41
CA SER A 15 20.34 -57.20 -13.25
C SER A 15 19.55 -57.35 -11.93
N GLY A 16 18.26 -57.76 -11.90
CA GLY A 16 17.34 -58.04 -13.01
C GLY A 16 15.88 -58.39 -12.60
N ASN A 17 14.92 -58.18 -13.51
CA ASN A 17 13.51 -58.67 -13.49
C ASN A 17 13.49 -60.22 -13.69
N PRO A 18 12.43 -61.06 -13.40
CA PRO A 18 10.99 -60.77 -13.70
C PRO A 18 9.84 -61.57 -12.97
N LYS A 19 8.56 -61.21 -13.25
CA LYS A 19 7.35 -62.12 -13.35
C LYS A 19 6.89 -62.80 -12.02
N ARG A 20 5.69 -63.43 -11.81
CA ARG A 20 4.45 -63.90 -12.53
C ARG A 20 3.39 -64.22 -11.41
N ARG A 21 2.08 -64.52 -11.54
CA ARG A 21 1.03 -64.61 -12.60
C ARG A 21 -0.37 -64.63 -11.91
N ALA A 22 -1.45 -64.11 -12.52
CA ALA A 22 -2.84 -64.19 -11.99
C ALA A 22 -3.62 -65.48 -12.34
N LYS A 23 -4.77 -65.73 -11.67
CA LYS A 23 -5.77 -66.77 -12.04
C LYS A 23 -7.22 -66.45 -11.54
N ARG A 24 -8.24 -66.89 -12.29
CA ARG A 24 -9.72 -66.87 -12.01
C ARG A 24 -10.15 -68.12 -11.20
N ARG A 25 -11.38 -68.37 -10.71
CA ARG A 25 -12.79 -67.84 -10.86
C ARG A 25 -13.46 -67.85 -9.43
N SER A 26 -14.77 -67.90 -9.07
CA SER A 26 -16.11 -68.06 -9.71
C SER A 26 -17.27 -67.73 -8.73
N GLN A 27 -18.51 -67.63 -9.26
CA GLN A 27 -19.83 -67.68 -8.55
C GLN A 27 -20.12 -69.11 -8.01
N GLU A 28 -21.16 -69.46 -7.22
CA GLU A 28 -22.49 -68.93 -6.78
C GLU A 28 -22.95 -69.78 -5.54
N PRO A 29 -24.16 -69.68 -4.91
CA PRO A 29 -25.27 -68.71 -4.92
C PRO A 29 -25.70 -68.23 -3.48
N LEU A 30 -26.99 -67.85 -3.28
CA LEU A 30 -27.66 -67.40 -2.03
C LEU A 30 -28.27 -68.55 -1.19
N ASP A 31 -28.56 -68.34 0.12
CA ASP A 31 -29.92 -68.13 0.70
C ASP A 31 -29.87 -67.82 2.24
N PRO A 32 -30.95 -67.71 3.08
CA PRO A 32 -31.01 -66.74 4.18
C PRO A 32 -31.31 -67.33 5.60
N GLU A 33 -31.96 -66.54 6.47
CA GLU A 33 -32.23 -66.74 7.92
C GLU A 33 -30.99 -66.57 8.84
N ASP A 34 -31.11 -66.13 10.10
CA ASP A 34 -32.30 -65.90 10.93
C ASP A 34 -32.39 -64.44 11.44
N THR A 35 -33.61 -63.90 11.45
CA THR A 35 -33.96 -62.59 12.04
C THR A 35 -34.13 -62.68 13.56
N LYS A 36 -33.74 -61.64 14.32
CA LYS A 36 -34.46 -61.19 15.53
C LYS A 36 -33.98 -59.82 16.05
N ASN A 37 -34.94 -59.03 16.51
CA ASN A 37 -34.84 -57.95 17.50
C ASN A 37 -34.00 -56.69 17.16
N HIS A 38 -34.62 -55.73 16.49
CA HIS A 38 -34.55 -54.34 16.98
C HIS A 38 -35.27 -54.26 18.34
N PRO A 39 -34.80 -53.40 19.25
CA PRO A 39 -35.48 -52.10 19.40
C PRO A 39 -34.51 -50.91 19.19
N LEU A 40 -34.99 -49.69 19.47
CA LEU A 40 -34.18 -48.47 19.48
C LEU A 40 -33.40 -48.36 20.79
N ALA A 41 -32.22 -47.73 20.76
CA ALA A 41 -31.52 -47.22 21.92
C ALA A 41 -30.67 -45.98 21.54
N ASP A 42 -31.14 -44.83 22.00
CA ASP A 42 -30.43 -43.61 22.39
C ASP A 42 -29.20 -43.14 21.56
N THR A 43 -29.49 -42.13 20.74
CA THR A 43 -28.60 -40.98 20.57
C THR A 43 -28.38 -40.28 21.92
N ASP A 44 -27.25 -40.55 22.61
CA ASP A 44 -26.56 -39.59 23.52
C ASP A 44 -25.27 -40.19 24.15
N ALA A 45 -24.30 -40.61 23.31
CA ALA A 45 -23.07 -41.26 23.79
C ALA A 45 -21.79 -40.92 23.00
N LEU A 46 -21.70 -39.74 22.37
CA LEU A 46 -20.54 -39.35 21.55
C LEU A 46 -20.27 -37.82 21.55
N SER A 47 -20.31 -37.20 22.73
CA SER A 47 -20.16 -35.74 22.94
C SER A 47 -18.96 -35.33 23.80
N SER A 48 -17.98 -36.22 24.01
CA SER A 48 -16.87 -36.02 24.96
C SER A 48 -15.49 -36.53 24.48
N ALA A 49 -15.22 -36.43 23.18
CA ALA A 49 -13.87 -36.56 22.60
C ALA A 49 -13.58 -35.38 21.66
N GLY A 50 -12.31 -34.96 21.58
CA GLY A 50 -11.94 -33.70 20.93
C GLY A 50 -12.25 -33.66 19.43
N THR A 51 -13.01 -32.66 18.98
CA THR A 51 -13.22 -32.39 17.54
C THR A 51 -12.05 -31.59 16.96
N ASP A 52 -10.98 -32.36 16.79
CA ASP A 52 -9.82 -32.16 15.91
C ASP A 52 -9.85 -30.93 14.98
N ASP A 53 -8.78 -30.16 15.09
CA ASP A 53 -8.61 -28.86 14.43
C ASP A 53 -8.05 -29.05 13.00
N VAL A 54 -8.82 -28.66 11.97
CA VAL A 54 -8.43 -28.76 10.54
C VAL A 54 -7.08 -28.09 10.25
N TYR A 55 -6.74 -27.05 11.02
CA TYR A 55 -5.44 -26.38 11.00
C TYR A 55 -4.25 -27.34 11.22
N GLN A 56 -4.46 -28.49 11.87
CA GLN A 56 -3.43 -29.49 12.18
C GLN A 56 -3.69 -30.87 11.57
N LEU A 57 -4.95 -31.26 11.33
CA LEU A 57 -5.26 -32.61 10.83
C LEU A 57 -5.46 -32.73 9.31
N ILE A 58 -5.57 -31.61 8.57
CA ILE A 58 -5.59 -31.67 7.10
C ILE A 58 -4.20 -31.31 6.55
N PRO A 59 -3.55 -32.20 5.77
CA PRO A 59 -2.38 -31.84 4.97
C PRO A 59 -2.74 -30.68 4.03
N GLY A 60 -2.15 -29.50 4.26
CA GLY A 60 -2.50 -28.27 3.55
C GLY A 60 -3.63 -27.41 4.17
N GLY A 61 -4.19 -27.79 5.32
CA GLY A 61 -5.27 -27.05 5.99
C GLY A 61 -4.92 -25.59 6.31
N ILE A 62 -3.67 -25.32 6.69
CA ILE A 62 -3.16 -23.95 6.87
C ILE A 62 -3.11 -23.15 5.56
N HIS A 63 -2.87 -23.79 4.41
CA HIS A 63 -2.89 -23.12 3.11
C HIS A 63 -4.32 -22.81 2.65
N LEU A 64 -5.29 -23.67 2.96
CA LEU A 64 -6.72 -23.35 2.73
C LEU A 64 -7.16 -22.15 3.59
N VAL A 65 -6.70 -22.04 4.83
CA VAL A 65 -6.92 -20.86 5.68
C VAL A 65 -6.24 -19.62 5.10
N LYS A 66 -4.96 -19.71 4.71
CA LYS A 66 -4.22 -18.57 4.13
C LYS A 66 -4.82 -18.08 2.81
N TRP A 67 -5.24 -19.00 1.93
CA TRP A 67 -5.96 -18.69 0.69
C TRP A 67 -7.31 -18.02 0.96
N ALA A 68 -8.11 -18.58 1.88
CA ALA A 68 -9.41 -18.01 2.24
C ALA A 68 -9.32 -16.58 2.79
N VAL A 69 -8.23 -16.21 3.46
CA VAL A 69 -8.03 -14.86 4.00
C VAL A 69 -7.38 -13.91 2.98
N ALA A 70 -6.39 -14.38 2.21
CA ALA A 70 -5.70 -13.55 1.21
C ALA A 70 -6.65 -13.04 0.11
N GLU A 71 -7.53 -13.92 -0.38
CA GLU A 71 -8.48 -13.66 -1.47
C GLU A 71 -9.87 -13.18 -0.96
N SER A 72 -9.98 -12.68 0.28
CA SER A 72 -11.24 -12.26 0.91
C SER A 72 -12.40 -13.29 0.85
N LEU A 73 -12.12 -14.59 0.75
CA LEU A 73 -13.17 -15.56 0.45
C LEU A 73 -14.13 -15.73 1.64
N PRO A 74 -15.46 -15.72 1.42
CA PRO A 74 -16.42 -15.83 2.51
C PRO A 74 -16.33 -17.24 3.08
N PHE A 75 -15.98 -17.44 4.36
CA PHE A 75 -15.69 -18.78 4.91
C PHE A 75 -16.78 -19.84 4.69
N LEU A 76 -18.02 -19.46 4.36
CA LEU A 76 -19.09 -20.36 3.91
C LEU A 76 -18.80 -21.06 2.56
N PHE A 77 -17.87 -20.58 1.74
CA PHE A 77 -17.57 -21.12 0.40
C PHE A 77 -17.17 -22.60 0.45
N VAL A 78 -16.43 -23.01 1.49
CA VAL A 78 -16.02 -24.41 1.67
C VAL A 78 -17.19 -25.32 2.01
N ASP A 79 -18.31 -24.81 2.52
CA ASP A 79 -19.51 -25.63 2.81
C ASP A 79 -20.32 -25.92 1.53
N SER A 80 -19.98 -25.31 0.38
CA SER A 80 -20.64 -25.54 -0.91
C SER A 80 -20.40 -26.96 -1.45
N VAL A 81 -21.43 -27.53 -2.09
CA VAL A 81 -21.38 -28.90 -2.63
C VAL A 81 -20.27 -29.05 -3.69
N ALA A 82 -20.09 -28.04 -4.55
CA ALA A 82 -19.06 -28.03 -5.58
C ALA A 82 -17.64 -28.05 -4.98
N PHE A 83 -17.37 -27.22 -3.96
CA PHE A 83 -16.08 -27.24 -3.25
C PHE A 83 -15.84 -28.61 -2.60
N GLN A 84 -16.83 -29.13 -1.87
CA GLN A 84 -16.72 -30.41 -1.16
C GLN A 84 -16.43 -31.58 -2.12
N GLN A 85 -17.14 -31.65 -3.26
CA GLN A 85 -16.87 -32.66 -4.28
C GLN A 85 -15.45 -32.53 -4.86
N THR A 86 -15.04 -31.31 -5.22
CA THR A 86 -13.71 -31.03 -5.79
C THR A 86 -12.60 -31.37 -4.80
N PHE A 87 -12.75 -30.97 -3.54
CA PHE A 87 -11.79 -31.22 -2.47
C PHE A 87 -11.63 -32.72 -2.16
N ILE A 88 -12.74 -33.49 -2.16
CA ILE A 88 -12.71 -34.94 -1.99
C ILE A 88 -12.06 -35.64 -3.20
N ILE A 89 -12.24 -35.13 -4.42
CA ILE A 89 -11.56 -35.66 -5.62
C ILE A 89 -10.04 -35.41 -5.57
N LEU A 90 -9.62 -34.20 -5.17
CA LEU A 90 -8.21 -33.82 -5.06
C LEU A 90 -7.50 -34.48 -3.86
N ASN A 91 -8.21 -34.71 -2.75
CA ASN A 91 -7.66 -35.40 -1.58
C ASN A 91 -8.71 -36.35 -0.95
N PRO A 92 -8.87 -37.58 -1.47
CA PRO A 92 -9.86 -38.55 -0.99
C PRO A 92 -9.66 -39.04 0.46
N ALA A 93 -8.53 -38.70 1.08
CA ALA A 93 -8.21 -39.05 2.46
C ALA A 93 -8.43 -37.89 3.45
N ALA A 94 -8.78 -36.68 2.97
CA ALA A 94 -9.01 -35.54 3.85
C ALA A 94 -10.38 -35.64 4.56
N PRO A 95 -10.46 -35.30 5.86
CA PRO A 95 -11.72 -35.15 6.55
C PRO A 95 -12.50 -33.95 5.99
N LYS A 96 -13.82 -33.95 6.19
CA LYS A 96 -14.72 -32.90 5.70
C LYS A 96 -14.32 -31.54 6.30
N VAL A 97 -13.94 -30.59 5.44
CA VAL A 97 -13.78 -29.17 5.82
C VAL A 97 -15.15 -28.56 6.12
N THR A 98 -15.24 -27.65 7.09
CA THR A 98 -16.39 -26.74 7.23
C THR A 98 -15.96 -25.29 7.46
N SER A 99 -16.85 -24.34 7.22
CA SER A 99 -16.65 -22.92 7.52
C SER A 99 -16.26 -22.65 8.97
N VAL A 100 -16.80 -23.41 9.92
CA VAL A 100 -16.46 -23.36 11.35
C VAL A 100 -15.00 -23.76 11.59
N ASN A 101 -14.51 -24.76 10.86
CA ASN A 101 -13.12 -25.19 10.97
C ASN A 101 -12.16 -24.16 10.34
N VAL A 102 -12.51 -23.57 9.18
CA VAL A 102 -11.70 -22.52 8.54
C VAL A 102 -11.61 -21.29 9.44
N ARG A 103 -12.74 -20.82 10.01
CA ARG A 103 -12.78 -19.69 10.95
C ARG A 103 -11.92 -19.96 12.20
N ARG A 104 -11.96 -21.17 12.76
CA ARG A 104 -11.12 -21.56 13.90
C ARG A 104 -9.63 -21.57 13.55
N GLY A 105 -9.28 -22.10 12.38
CA GLY A 105 -7.91 -22.08 11.87
C GLY A 105 -7.39 -20.67 11.61
N ALA A 106 -8.24 -19.76 11.09
CA ALA A 106 -7.90 -18.35 10.91
C ALA A 106 -7.65 -17.65 12.25
N MET A 107 -8.53 -17.82 13.25
CA MET A 107 -8.33 -17.27 14.60
C MET A 107 -7.03 -17.77 15.26
N LYS A 108 -6.71 -19.06 15.10
CA LYS A 108 -5.49 -19.67 15.62
C LYS A 108 -4.23 -19.18 14.91
N LEU A 109 -4.30 -18.98 13.59
CA LEU A 109 -3.23 -18.34 12.81
C LEU A 109 -3.02 -16.90 13.26
N PHE A 110 -4.09 -16.11 13.38
CA PHE A 110 -4.06 -14.72 13.83
C PHE A 110 -3.40 -14.59 15.21
N GLY A 111 -3.80 -15.40 16.20
CA GLY A 111 -3.16 -15.39 17.52
C GLY A 111 -1.67 -15.79 17.50
N THR A 112 -1.27 -16.68 16.58
CA THR A 112 0.13 -17.11 16.42
C THR A 112 0.98 -16.00 15.80
N GLU A 113 0.51 -15.41 14.70
CA GLU A 113 1.21 -14.33 13.99
C GLU A 113 1.20 -13.03 14.84
N THR A 114 0.13 -12.79 15.64
CA THR A 114 0.06 -11.69 16.63
C THR A 114 1.19 -11.78 17.65
N GLU A 115 1.43 -12.95 18.26
CA GLU A 115 2.51 -13.09 19.24
C GLU A 115 3.89 -12.94 18.58
N SER A 116 4.06 -13.46 17.36
CA SER A 116 5.28 -13.31 16.55
C SER A 116 5.61 -11.83 16.27
N LEU A 117 4.63 -11.07 15.76
CA LEU A 117 4.77 -9.65 15.51
C LEU A 117 4.94 -8.84 16.80
N ARG A 118 4.22 -9.21 17.88
CA ARG A 118 4.34 -8.55 19.18
C ARG A 118 5.71 -8.75 19.81
N SER A 119 6.29 -9.94 19.75
CA SER A 119 7.68 -10.15 20.19
C SER A 119 8.61 -9.30 19.34
N THR A 120 8.48 -9.34 18.01
CA THR A 120 9.28 -8.53 17.08
C THR A 120 9.26 -7.04 17.46
N LEU A 121 8.08 -6.43 17.58
CA LEU A 121 7.91 -5.01 17.93
C LEU A 121 8.41 -4.66 19.33
N ARG A 122 8.19 -5.52 20.33
CA ARG A 122 8.70 -5.35 21.69
C ARG A 122 10.22 -5.45 21.76
N ASP A 123 10.81 -6.32 20.95
CA ASP A 123 12.25 -6.63 20.97
C ASP A 123 13.06 -5.73 20.00
N LEU A 124 12.41 -4.89 19.17
CA LEU A 124 13.05 -3.82 18.38
C LEU A 124 13.85 -2.84 19.26
N ASN A 125 15.12 -2.63 18.92
CA ASN A 125 16.01 -1.63 19.54
C ASN A 125 15.86 -0.21 18.96
N CYS A 126 14.85 0.03 18.11
CA CYS A 126 14.57 1.34 17.51
C CYS A 126 13.16 1.82 17.85
N ARG A 127 12.91 3.11 17.62
CA ARG A 127 11.55 3.67 17.58
C ARG A 127 10.76 3.16 16.38
N VAL A 128 9.46 3.36 16.45
CA VAL A 128 8.48 3.07 15.40
C VAL A 128 7.66 4.32 15.07
N SER A 129 7.07 4.34 13.89
CA SER A 129 6.03 5.29 13.50
C SER A 129 4.68 4.59 13.48
N LEU A 130 3.60 5.34 13.73
CA LEU A 130 2.24 4.85 13.56
C LEU A 130 1.55 5.64 12.44
N THR A 131 0.61 4.98 11.79
CA THR A 131 -0.27 5.56 10.77
C THR A 131 -1.70 5.21 11.10
N SER A 132 -2.57 6.22 11.21
CA SER A 132 -3.96 6.07 11.67
C SER A 132 -4.94 6.66 10.66
N GLY A 133 -5.98 5.91 10.30
CA GLY A 133 -7.06 6.36 9.41
C GLY A 133 -8.42 5.90 9.91
N VAL A 134 -9.50 6.56 9.50
CA VAL A 134 -10.88 6.15 9.81
C VAL A 134 -11.55 5.61 8.56
N TRP A 135 -12.25 4.50 8.72
CA TRP A 135 -13.16 3.96 7.70
C TRP A 135 -14.56 3.88 8.32
N SER A 136 -15.57 4.36 7.59
CA SER A 136 -16.97 4.38 8.02
C SER A 136 -17.91 3.83 6.94
N TRP A 137 -19.02 3.25 7.38
CA TRP A 137 -20.08 2.76 6.51
C TRP A 137 -21.48 3.14 7.04
N PRO A 138 -22.39 3.69 6.21
CA PRO A 138 -22.17 4.05 4.81
C PRO A 138 -21.09 5.12 4.64
N TRP A 139 -20.46 5.17 3.46
CA TRP A 139 -19.56 6.26 3.09
C TRP A 139 -20.37 7.57 3.17
N PRO A 140 -19.79 8.68 3.66
CA PRO A 140 -20.57 9.88 3.96
C PRO A 140 -21.19 10.51 2.71
N ASP A 141 -22.51 10.35 2.56
CA ASP A 141 -23.33 11.25 1.77
C ASP A 141 -23.36 12.61 2.51
N PRO A 142 -22.80 13.68 1.92
CA PRO A 142 -22.69 14.99 2.60
C PRO A 142 -24.06 15.61 2.90
N ASP A 143 -25.13 15.23 2.20
CA ASP A 143 -26.49 15.70 2.44
C ASP A 143 -27.29 14.81 3.44
N ASN A 144 -26.81 13.60 3.78
CA ASN A 144 -27.52 12.63 4.63
C ASN A 144 -26.76 12.16 5.87
N PHE A 145 -26.27 13.10 6.69
CA PHE A 145 -25.69 12.84 8.03
C PHE A 145 -26.66 12.18 9.05
N ILE A 146 -27.91 11.88 8.68
CA ILE A 146 -28.99 11.42 9.59
C ILE A 146 -29.20 9.90 9.54
N LEU A 147 -28.16 9.13 9.86
CA LEU A 147 -28.25 7.70 10.23
C LEU A 147 -27.52 7.42 11.57
N SER A 148 -27.71 8.32 12.52
CA SER A 148 -27.08 8.42 13.87
C SER A 148 -27.44 7.29 14.85
N GLY A 149 -27.19 6.05 14.43
CA GLY A 149 -27.39 4.82 15.20
C GLY A 149 -27.09 3.52 14.46
N LEU A 150 -26.75 3.57 13.16
CA LEU A 150 -26.39 2.39 12.36
C LEU A 150 -25.02 2.48 11.67
N THR A 151 -24.39 3.66 11.63
CA THR A 151 -23.04 3.83 11.07
C THR A 151 -22.03 2.95 11.81
N LEU A 152 -21.38 2.04 11.08
CA LEU A 152 -20.24 1.29 11.59
C LEU A 152 -18.97 2.01 11.21
N ALA A 153 -18.06 2.23 12.17
CA ALA A 153 -16.77 2.84 11.89
C ALA A 153 -15.64 2.12 12.62
N TYR A 154 -14.47 2.18 12.00
CA TYR A 154 -13.27 1.50 12.42
C TYR A 154 -12.06 2.40 12.27
N LEU A 155 -11.22 2.42 13.30
CA LEU A 155 -9.89 2.98 13.25
C LEU A 155 -8.93 1.94 12.68
N TYR A 156 -8.42 2.22 11.49
CA TYR A 156 -7.26 1.57 10.91
C TYR A 156 -6.01 2.08 11.62
N LEU A 157 -5.20 1.19 12.19
CA LEU A 157 -3.93 1.52 12.81
C LEU A 157 -2.83 0.59 12.29
N SER A 158 -1.81 1.19 11.67
CA SER A 158 -0.63 0.49 11.15
C SER A 158 0.65 0.98 11.83
N CYS A 159 1.63 0.09 12.00
CA CYS A 159 2.91 0.35 12.63
C CYS A 159 4.05 0.14 11.62
N GLN A 160 4.99 1.08 11.57
CA GLN A 160 6.07 1.11 10.60
C GLN A 160 7.45 1.34 11.22
N TRP A 161 8.45 0.64 10.68
CA TRP A 161 9.85 0.70 11.12
C TRP A 161 10.78 0.29 9.98
N ILE A 162 12.07 0.59 10.10
CA ILE A 162 13.12 0.07 9.21
C ILE A 162 13.94 -0.95 10.00
N ASP A 163 14.01 -2.19 9.53
CA ASP A 163 14.66 -3.30 10.23
C ASP A 163 16.21 -3.28 10.11
N GLU A 164 16.87 -4.30 10.67
CA GLU A 164 18.33 -4.43 10.63
C GLU A 164 18.88 -4.77 9.23
N ASN A 165 18.04 -5.31 8.34
CA ASN A 165 18.37 -5.50 6.93
C ASN A 165 18.25 -4.19 6.14
N TRP A 166 17.79 -3.10 6.75
CA TRP A 166 17.42 -1.84 6.09
C TRP A 166 16.24 -2.01 5.11
N GLU A 167 15.31 -2.90 5.44
CA GLU A 167 14.04 -3.04 4.71
C GLU A 167 12.94 -2.31 5.50
N LYS A 168 12.10 -1.54 4.78
CA LYS A 168 10.98 -0.80 5.37
C LYS A 168 9.81 -1.75 5.58
N GLN A 169 9.39 -1.89 6.83
CA GLN A 169 8.31 -2.76 7.26
C GLN A 169 7.07 -1.91 7.59
N SER A 170 5.90 -2.33 7.11
CA SER A 170 4.60 -1.83 7.55
C SER A 170 3.70 -3.02 7.89
N ARG A 171 3.00 -2.97 9.02
CA ARG A 171 2.00 -3.97 9.43
C ARG A 171 0.80 -3.30 10.07
N VAL A 172 -0.40 -3.73 9.68
CA VAL A 172 -1.64 -3.37 10.39
C VAL A 172 -1.59 -4.00 11.78
N ILE A 173 -1.78 -3.18 12.82
CA ILE A 173 -1.78 -3.58 14.22
C ILE A 173 -3.14 -3.38 14.91
N GLY A 174 -4.07 -2.68 14.25
CA GLY A 174 -5.43 -2.50 14.73
C GLY A 174 -6.41 -2.27 13.60
N TRP A 175 -7.56 -2.94 13.72
CA TRP A 175 -8.79 -2.62 13.00
C TRP A 175 -9.89 -2.47 14.06
N LEU A 176 -9.84 -1.35 14.77
CA LEU A 176 -10.52 -1.17 16.05
C LEU A 176 -11.88 -0.53 15.79
N ARG A 177 -12.98 -1.14 16.21
CA ARG A 177 -14.30 -0.49 16.12
C ARG A 177 -14.30 0.75 17.01
N LEU A 178 -14.68 1.90 16.46
CA LEU A 178 -15.01 3.08 17.25
C LEU A 178 -16.46 2.98 17.72
N ASP A 179 -16.71 3.31 18.98
CA ASP A 179 -18.08 3.41 19.49
C ASP A 179 -18.75 4.73 19.05
N TRP A 180 -20.02 4.92 19.39
CA TRP A 180 -20.75 6.16 19.09
C TRP A 180 -20.87 7.05 20.35
N PRO A 181 -20.59 8.36 20.28
CA PRO A 181 -20.27 9.14 19.09
C PRO A 181 -18.81 9.01 18.60
N MET A 182 -18.62 9.11 17.28
CA MET A 182 -17.30 9.10 16.65
C MET A 182 -16.52 10.41 16.83
N GLU A 183 -17.24 11.51 17.11
CA GLU A 183 -16.71 12.86 17.33
C GLU A 183 -16.01 13.03 18.69
N ASP A 184 -15.95 11.97 19.51
CA ASP A 184 -15.35 11.99 20.85
C ASP A 184 -13.81 11.74 20.78
N PRO A 185 -12.97 12.71 21.21
CA PRO A 185 -11.53 12.51 21.27
C PRO A 185 -11.08 11.37 22.20
N GLU A 186 -11.84 11.09 23.26
CA GLU A 186 -11.51 10.03 24.22
C GLU A 186 -11.74 8.63 23.60
N ASN A 187 -12.72 8.48 22.71
CA ASN A 187 -12.99 7.25 21.96
C ASN A 187 -11.83 6.87 21.02
N VAL A 188 -11.35 7.84 20.23
CA VAL A 188 -10.21 7.63 19.32
C VAL A 188 -8.90 7.48 20.09
N SER A 189 -8.63 8.33 21.09
CA SER A 189 -7.37 8.31 21.83
C SER A 189 -7.23 7.05 22.70
N SER A 190 -8.30 6.61 23.38
CA SER A 190 -8.29 5.39 24.21
C SER A 190 -8.10 4.13 23.37
N SER A 191 -8.76 4.04 22.20
CA SER A 191 -8.58 2.94 21.24
C SER A 191 -7.12 2.81 20.79
N ILE A 192 -6.47 3.93 20.46
CA ILE A 192 -5.04 3.97 20.12
C ILE A 192 -4.18 3.56 21.33
N MET A 193 -4.47 4.08 22.53
CA MET A 193 -3.71 3.76 23.74
C MET A 193 -3.83 2.28 24.14
N GLU A 194 -4.99 1.65 23.96
CA GLU A 194 -5.15 0.21 24.15
C GLU A 194 -4.28 -0.57 23.16
N ALA A 195 -4.31 -0.22 21.87
CA ALA A 195 -3.47 -0.86 20.86
C ALA A 195 -1.97 -0.69 21.15
N VAL A 196 -1.52 0.54 21.47
CA VAL A 196 -0.13 0.81 21.88
C VAL A 196 0.28 -0.06 23.08
N SER A 197 -0.65 -0.33 24.01
CA SER A 197 -0.42 -1.23 25.14
C SER A 197 -0.41 -2.72 24.77
N LYS A 198 -1.37 -3.17 23.97
CA LYS A 198 -1.49 -4.53 23.40
C LYS A 198 -0.21 -4.97 22.68
N TRP A 199 0.43 -4.03 21.97
CA TRP A 199 1.64 -4.25 21.19
C TRP A 199 2.96 -3.88 21.90
N GLY A 200 2.91 -3.29 23.11
CA GLY A 200 4.11 -2.95 23.90
C GLY A 200 4.93 -1.80 23.30
N LEU A 201 4.26 -0.80 22.72
CA LEU A 201 4.87 0.32 21.99
C LEU A 201 5.04 1.60 22.83
N GLN A 202 4.72 1.59 24.13
CA GLN A 202 4.90 2.74 25.02
C GLN A 202 6.35 3.25 25.00
N GLY A 203 6.54 4.55 24.80
CA GLY A 203 7.86 5.20 24.71
C GLY A 203 8.65 4.92 23.41
N LYS A 204 8.20 3.98 22.56
CA LYS A 204 8.83 3.67 21.26
C LYS A 204 8.33 4.52 20.09
N ILE A 205 7.20 5.21 20.23
CA ILE A 205 6.63 6.01 19.13
C ILE A 205 7.52 7.25 18.89
N LEU A 206 7.93 7.47 17.64
CA LEU A 206 8.59 8.70 17.19
C LEU A 206 7.56 9.72 16.69
N SER A 207 6.64 9.27 15.84
CA SER A 207 5.71 10.12 15.09
C SER A 207 4.45 9.33 14.71
N MET A 208 3.33 10.03 14.56
CA MET A 208 2.02 9.49 14.19
C MET A 208 1.45 10.27 13.01
N ASN A 209 1.29 9.62 11.85
CA ASN A 209 0.58 10.20 10.72
C ASN A 209 -0.91 9.90 10.83
N PHE A 210 -1.76 10.92 10.73
CA PHE A 210 -3.21 10.79 10.82
C PHE A 210 -3.88 11.21 9.52
N ASP A 211 -4.95 10.52 9.18
CA ASP A 211 -5.99 11.00 8.27
C ASP A 211 -6.50 12.40 8.68
N ASP A 212 -6.76 13.28 7.70
CA ASP A 212 -7.25 14.64 7.95
C ASP A 212 -8.58 14.62 8.69
N LEU A 213 -9.48 13.69 8.33
CA LEU A 213 -10.79 13.53 8.98
C LEU A 213 -10.69 13.30 10.49
N ILE A 214 -9.61 12.69 11.00
CA ILE A 214 -9.38 12.53 12.45
C ILE A 214 -9.04 13.89 13.07
N LEU A 215 -8.14 14.65 12.45
CA LEU A 215 -7.58 15.87 13.02
C LEU A 215 -8.47 17.10 12.82
N THR A 216 -9.29 17.10 11.78
CA THR A 216 -10.28 18.14 11.48
C THR A 216 -11.55 17.97 12.31
N ASN A 217 -12.05 16.74 12.49
CA ASN A 217 -13.25 16.51 13.32
C ASN A 217 -12.93 16.34 14.82
N VAL A 218 -11.76 15.81 15.17
CA VAL A 218 -11.44 15.35 16.54
C VAL A 218 -10.06 15.87 17.04
N PRO A 219 -9.80 17.19 16.99
CA PRO A 219 -8.45 17.77 17.16
C PRO A 219 -7.80 17.48 18.52
N ASP A 220 -8.57 17.40 19.61
CA ASP A 220 -8.06 17.12 20.95
C ASP A 220 -7.44 15.72 21.10
N THR A 221 -7.67 14.81 20.15
CA THR A 221 -7.09 13.45 20.13
C THR A 221 -5.56 13.50 20.25
N VAL A 222 -4.90 14.42 19.53
CA VAL A 222 -3.44 14.58 19.57
C VAL A 222 -2.97 15.06 20.94
N SER A 223 -3.70 16.01 21.55
CA SER A 223 -3.41 16.52 22.90
C SER A 223 -3.51 15.41 23.96
N GLN A 224 -4.56 14.59 23.89
CA GLN A 224 -4.76 13.45 24.79
C GLN A 224 -3.67 12.39 24.62
N LEU A 225 -3.37 11.98 23.37
CA LEU A 225 -2.30 11.03 23.05
C LEU A 225 -0.92 11.53 23.49
N ARG A 226 -0.61 12.80 23.22
CA ARG A 226 0.65 13.44 23.65
C ARG A 226 0.81 13.41 25.17
N SER A 227 -0.23 13.73 25.92
CA SER A 227 -0.20 13.70 27.40
C SER A 227 0.00 12.30 27.97
N SER A 228 -0.50 11.27 27.26
CA SER A 228 -0.44 9.86 27.67
C SER A 228 0.85 9.15 27.25
N LEU A 229 1.40 9.50 26.08
CA LEU A 229 2.58 8.87 25.49
C LEU A 229 3.89 9.61 25.82
N ASN A 230 3.81 10.90 26.19
CA ASN A 230 4.93 11.77 26.53
C ASN A 230 6.11 11.67 25.52
N PRO A 231 5.90 12.10 24.26
CA PRO A 231 6.91 11.97 23.21
C PRO A 231 8.20 12.73 23.55
N VAL A 232 9.34 12.14 23.16
CA VAL A 232 10.69 12.62 23.51
C VAL A 232 11.10 13.88 22.74
N PHE A 233 10.40 14.19 21.65
CA PHE A 233 10.72 15.28 20.73
C PHE A 233 9.51 16.19 20.50
N ASP A 234 9.70 17.20 19.65
CA ASP A 234 8.80 18.34 19.50
C ASP A 234 7.38 17.97 19.00
N GLU A 235 6.42 18.84 19.28
CA GLU A 235 5.00 18.65 18.98
C GLU A 235 4.72 18.46 17.49
N ARG A 236 5.42 19.25 16.66
CA ARG A 236 5.38 19.19 15.20
C ARG A 236 6.25 18.07 14.60
N LEU A 237 6.87 17.23 15.43
CA LEU A 237 7.45 15.94 15.02
C LEU A 237 6.55 14.77 15.44
N PHE A 238 5.89 14.86 16.59
CA PHE A 238 5.04 13.80 17.12
C PHE A 238 3.83 13.48 16.22
N HIS A 239 3.28 14.46 15.50
CA HIS A 239 2.14 14.24 14.61
C HIS A 239 2.27 14.95 13.24
N SER A 240 1.56 14.41 12.25
CA SER A 240 1.37 14.99 10.92
C SER A 240 -0.02 14.64 10.40
N LYS A 241 -0.56 15.49 9.52
CA LYS A 241 -1.65 15.09 8.62
C LYS A 241 -1.11 14.29 7.43
N CYS A 242 -1.94 13.39 6.93
CA CYS A 242 -1.70 12.52 5.78
C CYS A 242 -1.56 13.31 4.49
N ALA A 243 -0.36 13.33 3.89
CA ALA A 243 -0.10 14.06 2.66
C ALA A 243 -0.99 13.59 1.49
N TYR A 244 -1.33 12.30 1.43
CA TYR A 244 -2.28 11.76 0.46
C TYR A 244 -3.69 12.37 0.64
N HIS A 245 -4.27 12.35 1.84
CA HIS A 245 -5.63 12.86 2.06
C HIS A 245 -5.70 14.39 1.94
N ILE A 246 -4.64 15.13 2.31
CA ILE A 246 -4.54 16.57 2.03
C ILE A 246 -4.64 16.83 0.52
N LEU A 247 -3.88 16.09 -0.31
CA LEU A 247 -3.99 16.23 -1.76
C LEU A 247 -5.41 15.89 -2.24
N ASN A 248 -5.99 14.77 -1.81
CA ASN A 248 -7.34 14.36 -2.23
C ASN A 248 -8.39 15.44 -1.91
N SER A 249 -8.39 15.95 -0.68
CA SER A 249 -9.32 17.00 -0.22
C SER A 249 -9.10 18.37 -0.86
N CYS A 250 -7.90 18.62 -1.41
CA CYS A 250 -7.72 19.76 -2.31
C CYS A 250 -8.57 19.60 -3.60
N PHE A 251 -8.62 18.40 -4.18
CA PHE A 251 -9.30 18.12 -5.45
C PHE A 251 -10.82 17.97 -5.34
N GLU A 252 -11.34 17.41 -4.24
CA GLU A 252 -12.78 17.18 -4.00
C GLU A 252 -13.63 18.42 -4.34
N ASP A 253 -13.39 19.56 -3.69
CA ASP A 253 -14.05 20.84 -4.01
C ASP A 253 -13.70 21.37 -5.41
N GLY A 254 -12.50 21.08 -5.89
CA GLY A 254 -11.96 21.58 -7.16
C GLY A 254 -12.67 21.00 -8.38
N PHE A 255 -13.03 19.71 -8.37
CA PHE A 255 -13.68 19.05 -9.50
C PHE A 255 -14.97 19.74 -9.97
N SER A 256 -15.69 20.41 -9.06
CA SER A 256 -16.85 21.23 -9.38
C SER A 256 -16.59 22.27 -10.49
N VAL A 257 -15.38 22.86 -10.53
CA VAL A 257 -14.98 23.95 -11.44
C VAL A 257 -14.71 23.46 -12.87
N ILE A 258 -14.30 22.20 -13.02
CA ILE A 258 -13.93 21.57 -14.31
C ILE A 258 -14.90 20.46 -14.74
N SER A 259 -15.97 20.26 -13.96
CA SER A 259 -17.05 19.30 -14.20
C SER A 259 -17.47 19.27 -15.67
N THR A 260 -17.87 20.42 -16.22
CA THR A 260 -18.33 20.55 -17.62
C THR A 260 -17.35 20.02 -18.67
N GLN A 261 -16.04 20.09 -18.43
CA GLN A 261 -15.01 19.58 -19.36
C GLN A 261 -14.79 18.08 -19.18
N LEU A 262 -14.78 17.59 -17.93
CA LEU A 262 -14.70 16.16 -17.62
C LEU A 262 -15.95 15.42 -18.10
N ASP A 263 -17.12 16.03 -17.96
CA ASP A 263 -18.42 15.48 -18.37
C ASP A 263 -18.51 15.26 -19.87
N LYS A 264 -17.83 16.07 -20.72
CA LYS A 264 -17.71 15.78 -22.16
C LYS A 264 -16.95 14.47 -22.43
N VAL A 265 -15.92 14.18 -21.64
CA VAL A 265 -15.12 12.94 -21.75
C VAL A 265 -15.92 11.75 -21.21
N ARG A 266 -16.55 11.90 -20.04
CA ARG A 266 -17.45 10.90 -19.43
C ARG A 266 -18.59 10.54 -20.37
N ASN A 267 -19.34 11.53 -20.87
CA ASN A 267 -20.44 11.35 -21.82
C ASN A 267 -20.00 10.66 -23.11
N ALA A 268 -18.80 10.96 -23.63
CA ALA A 268 -18.26 10.28 -24.81
C ALA A 268 -17.92 8.80 -24.56
N ILE A 269 -17.42 8.48 -23.37
CA ILE A 269 -17.14 7.10 -22.92
C ILE A 269 -18.44 6.33 -22.71
N ASP A 270 -19.38 6.91 -21.95
CA ASP A 270 -20.69 6.30 -21.69
C ASP A 270 -21.49 6.10 -22.98
N PHE A 271 -21.44 7.07 -23.92
CA PHE A 271 -22.06 6.92 -25.23
C PHE A 271 -21.56 5.68 -26.00
N ILE A 272 -20.28 5.31 -25.87
CA ILE A 272 -19.72 4.13 -26.53
C ILE A 272 -20.22 2.84 -25.86
N TYR A 273 -20.21 2.77 -24.52
CA TYR A 273 -20.47 1.53 -23.77
C TYR A 273 -21.93 1.34 -23.28
N TRP A 274 -22.81 2.34 -23.47
CA TRP A 274 -24.24 2.22 -23.16
C TRP A 274 -24.98 1.18 -24.03
N ASP A 275 -24.42 0.82 -25.18
CA ASP A 275 -25.00 -0.15 -26.11
C ASP A 275 -23.92 -1.07 -26.68
N GLU A 276 -24.30 -2.34 -26.84
CA GLU A 276 -23.44 -3.39 -27.35
C GLU A 276 -23.14 -3.19 -28.85
N ALA A 277 -24.10 -2.71 -29.65
CA ALA A 277 -23.87 -2.47 -31.07
C ALA A 277 -22.86 -1.31 -31.31
N ARG A 278 -22.99 -0.20 -30.57
CA ARG A 278 -21.97 0.87 -30.55
C ARG A 278 -20.62 0.38 -30.03
N THR A 279 -20.59 -0.45 -28.98
CA THR A 279 -19.35 -1.06 -28.47
C THR A 279 -18.67 -1.93 -29.55
N LEU A 280 -19.43 -2.72 -30.29
CA LEU A 280 -18.92 -3.56 -31.39
C LEU A 280 -18.39 -2.73 -32.56
N GLN A 281 -19.09 -1.68 -32.99
CA GLN A 281 -18.61 -0.75 -34.03
C GLN A 281 -17.31 -0.05 -33.60
N PHE A 282 -17.19 0.35 -32.34
CA PHE A 282 -15.97 0.96 -31.81
C PHE A 282 -14.80 -0.04 -31.69
N LYS A 283 -15.08 -1.30 -31.31
CA LYS A 283 -14.12 -2.42 -31.39
C LYS A 283 -13.63 -2.64 -32.83
N GLU A 284 -14.52 -2.56 -33.83
CA GLU A 284 -14.17 -2.70 -35.24
C GLU A 284 -13.27 -1.54 -35.71
N MET A 285 -13.66 -0.28 -35.47
CA MET A 285 -12.84 0.90 -35.83
C MET A 285 -11.47 0.92 -35.16
N CYS A 286 -11.36 0.44 -33.91
CA CYS A 286 -10.05 0.22 -33.26
C CYS A 286 -9.20 -0.77 -34.07
N SER A 287 -9.80 -1.90 -34.48
CA SER A 287 -9.12 -2.96 -35.23
C SER A 287 -8.68 -2.49 -36.63
N GLN A 288 -9.56 -1.78 -37.35
CA GLN A 288 -9.25 -1.15 -38.63
C GLN A 288 -8.12 -0.11 -38.53
N SER A 289 -8.01 0.57 -37.39
CA SER A 289 -6.95 1.56 -37.09
C SER A 289 -5.66 0.93 -36.54
N CYS A 290 -5.54 -0.40 -36.48
CA CYS A 290 -4.43 -1.13 -35.85
C CYS A 290 -4.21 -0.82 -34.34
N VAL A 291 -5.24 -0.35 -33.64
CA VAL A 291 -5.19 -0.04 -32.19
C VAL A 291 -5.87 -1.17 -31.41
N ARG A 292 -5.17 -1.77 -30.44
CA ARG A 292 -5.78 -2.79 -29.56
C ARG A 292 -6.91 -2.18 -28.74
N HIS A 293 -8.12 -2.71 -28.87
CA HIS A 293 -9.25 -2.31 -28.03
C HIS A 293 -9.09 -2.82 -26.58
N LYS A 294 -8.47 -2.02 -25.71
CA LYS A 294 -8.77 -2.04 -24.26
C LYS A 294 -10.02 -1.19 -24.01
N ARG A 295 -10.92 -1.60 -23.11
CA ARG A 295 -12.04 -0.74 -22.64
C ARG A 295 -11.46 0.55 -22.04
N LEU A 296 -12.11 1.69 -22.27
CA LEU A 296 -11.76 2.93 -21.56
C LEU A 296 -12.28 2.80 -20.12
N LEU A 297 -11.49 3.27 -19.15
CA LEU A 297 -11.89 3.22 -17.74
C LEU A 297 -12.92 4.32 -17.45
N PRO A 298 -13.94 4.05 -16.62
CA PRO A 298 -14.79 5.09 -16.08
C PRO A 298 -14.02 5.95 -15.07
N ASP A 299 -14.39 7.22 -14.98
CA ASP A 299 -13.88 8.15 -13.98
C ASP A 299 -14.76 8.12 -12.71
N THR A 300 -14.13 8.17 -11.54
CA THR A 300 -14.80 8.18 -10.23
C THR A 300 -14.66 9.60 -9.68
N PRO A 301 -15.73 10.43 -9.63
CA PRO A 301 -15.60 11.89 -9.58
C PRO A 301 -14.85 12.55 -8.40
N GLU A 302 -14.50 11.84 -7.33
CA GLU A 302 -13.61 12.35 -6.27
C GLU A 302 -12.14 11.89 -6.38
N TRP A 303 -11.79 11.04 -7.35
CA TRP A 303 -10.55 10.25 -7.38
C TRP A 303 -9.64 10.61 -8.57
N VAL A 304 -8.72 11.54 -8.33
CA VAL A 304 -7.75 12.09 -9.32
C VAL A 304 -7.05 11.03 -10.17
N ASN A 305 -6.68 9.89 -9.58
CA ASN A 305 -6.03 8.80 -10.31
C ASN A 305 -6.92 8.26 -11.43
N THR A 306 -8.22 8.05 -11.15
CA THR A 306 -9.17 7.57 -12.16
C THR A 306 -9.45 8.61 -13.24
N THR A 307 -9.47 9.90 -12.86
CA THR A 307 -9.62 11.01 -13.82
C THR A 307 -8.42 11.11 -14.76
N TYR A 308 -7.20 11.00 -14.23
CA TYR A 308 -5.97 10.95 -15.04
C TYR A 308 -5.97 9.72 -15.96
N ASP A 309 -6.23 8.52 -15.41
CA ASP A 309 -6.22 7.27 -16.17
C ASP A 309 -7.30 7.26 -17.28
N MET A 310 -8.46 7.89 -17.04
CA MET A 310 -9.48 8.17 -18.05
C MET A 310 -8.92 9.08 -19.15
N LEU A 311 -8.40 10.26 -18.80
CA LEU A 311 -7.93 11.27 -19.76
C LEU A 311 -6.79 10.74 -20.64
N ASP A 312 -5.80 10.06 -20.06
CA ASP A 312 -4.68 9.43 -20.78
C ASP A 312 -5.17 8.27 -21.69
N ALA A 313 -6.10 7.43 -21.21
CA ALA A 313 -6.74 6.41 -22.06
C ALA A 313 -7.55 7.01 -23.22
N PHE A 314 -8.23 8.14 -23.00
CA PHE A 314 -9.01 8.87 -24.00
C PHE A 314 -8.10 9.52 -25.05
N ILE A 315 -7.05 10.24 -24.65
CA ILE A 315 -6.05 10.85 -25.55
C ILE A 315 -5.40 9.78 -26.45
N ARG A 316 -5.05 8.60 -25.92
CA ARG A 316 -4.48 7.50 -26.72
C ARG A 316 -5.39 7.01 -27.86
N LYS A 317 -6.71 7.20 -27.77
CA LYS A 317 -7.68 6.85 -28.83
C LYS A 317 -8.20 8.06 -29.62
N ARG A 318 -7.59 9.25 -29.46
CA ARG A 318 -8.06 10.54 -29.99
C ARG A 318 -8.61 10.51 -31.42
N HIS A 319 -7.91 9.90 -32.37
CA HIS A 319 -8.36 9.85 -33.77
C HIS A 319 -9.67 9.07 -33.94
N ILE A 320 -9.75 7.87 -33.35
CA ILE A 320 -10.93 6.99 -33.40
C ILE A 320 -12.13 7.64 -32.71
N LEU A 321 -11.91 8.24 -31.55
CA LEU A 321 -12.94 8.93 -30.76
C LEU A 321 -13.48 10.16 -31.50
N THR A 322 -12.59 10.94 -32.12
CA THR A 322 -12.99 12.10 -32.95
C THR A 322 -13.85 11.66 -34.12
N GLU A 323 -13.47 10.61 -34.84
CA GLU A 323 -14.25 10.11 -35.97
C GLU A 323 -15.60 9.54 -35.52
N PHE A 324 -15.61 8.67 -34.50
CA PHE A 324 -16.81 8.01 -33.99
C PHE A 324 -17.82 9.03 -33.43
N CYS A 325 -17.43 9.82 -32.42
CA CYS A 325 -18.35 10.75 -31.76
C CYS A 325 -18.85 11.84 -32.71
N ASN A 326 -17.99 12.39 -33.58
CA ASN A 326 -18.42 13.46 -34.50
C ASN A 326 -19.30 12.92 -35.65
N ARG A 327 -19.15 11.65 -36.05
CA ARG A 327 -20.06 10.98 -37.00
C ARG A 327 -21.44 10.77 -36.38
N GLU A 328 -21.52 10.25 -35.17
CA GLU A 328 -22.79 10.04 -34.47
C GLU A 328 -23.46 11.38 -34.08
N PHE A 329 -22.68 12.42 -33.78
CA PHE A 329 -23.20 13.78 -33.60
C PHE A 329 -23.81 14.32 -34.91
N ALA A 330 -23.12 14.17 -36.04
CA ALA A 330 -23.63 14.57 -37.35
C ALA A 330 -24.86 13.74 -37.80
N ALA A 331 -25.02 12.51 -37.31
CA ALA A 331 -26.19 11.67 -37.53
C ALA A 331 -27.37 12.00 -36.60
N GLY A 332 -27.16 12.81 -35.54
CA GLY A 332 -28.16 13.07 -34.51
C GLY A 332 -28.45 11.86 -33.59
N THR A 333 -27.55 10.88 -33.56
CA THR A 333 -27.62 9.69 -32.69
C THR A 333 -26.88 9.88 -31.37
N TYR A 334 -25.97 10.87 -31.29
CA TYR A 334 -25.28 11.28 -30.07
C TYR A 334 -26.25 11.81 -29.01
N CYS A 335 -25.86 11.77 -27.73
CA CYS A 335 -26.73 12.15 -26.62
C CYS A 335 -27.15 13.65 -26.68
N HIS A 336 -28.29 13.99 -26.07
CA HIS A 336 -28.89 15.32 -26.18
C HIS A 336 -28.01 16.47 -25.67
N ASP A 337 -27.06 16.19 -24.79
CA ASP A 337 -26.10 17.14 -24.21
C ASP A 337 -24.66 16.96 -24.76
N GLY A 338 -24.49 16.08 -25.75
CA GLY A 338 -23.18 15.73 -26.31
C GLY A 338 -22.70 16.70 -27.38
N GLU A 339 -21.60 17.40 -27.11
CA GLU A 339 -20.91 18.25 -28.08
C GLU A 339 -19.87 17.49 -28.93
N PRO A 340 -19.54 17.96 -30.15
CA PRO A 340 -18.51 17.35 -30.97
C PRO A 340 -17.10 17.58 -30.38
N LEU A 341 -16.25 16.57 -30.49
CA LEU A 341 -14.85 16.62 -30.07
C LEU A 341 -14.05 17.45 -31.10
N THR A 342 -13.81 18.72 -30.77
CA THR A 342 -13.04 19.66 -31.61
C THR A 342 -11.56 19.72 -31.22
N GLU A 343 -10.73 20.38 -32.02
CA GLU A 343 -9.30 20.58 -31.72
C GLU A 343 -9.08 21.38 -30.42
N ASP A 344 -9.93 22.37 -30.14
CA ASP A 344 -9.89 23.15 -28.89
C ASP A 344 -10.28 22.29 -27.67
N GLU A 345 -11.29 21.42 -27.79
CA GLU A 345 -11.65 20.48 -26.72
C GLU A 345 -10.52 19.47 -26.46
N TRP A 346 -9.86 18.96 -27.51
CA TRP A 346 -8.67 18.13 -27.34
C TRP A 346 -7.51 18.87 -26.68
N GLN A 347 -7.34 20.16 -26.94
CA GLN A 347 -6.35 20.97 -26.24
C GLN A 347 -6.69 21.15 -24.76
N VAL A 348 -7.97 21.32 -24.38
CA VAL A 348 -8.43 21.30 -22.98
C VAL A 348 -8.06 19.97 -22.32
N VAL A 349 -8.43 18.85 -22.95
CA VAL A 349 -8.21 17.49 -22.44
C VAL A 349 -6.72 17.19 -22.25
N CYS A 350 -5.86 17.58 -23.20
CA CYS A 350 -4.42 17.48 -23.04
C CYS A 350 -3.91 18.35 -21.88
N THR A 351 -4.26 19.64 -21.82
CA THR A 351 -3.85 20.54 -20.73
C THR A 351 -4.27 20.02 -19.35
N MET A 352 -5.44 19.39 -19.24
CA MET A 352 -5.90 18.73 -18.00
C MET A 352 -5.06 17.49 -17.66
N ARG A 353 -4.80 16.58 -18.62
CA ARG A 353 -3.94 15.41 -18.39
C ARG A 353 -2.55 15.85 -17.91
N ASP A 354 -1.94 16.81 -18.61
CA ASP A 354 -0.60 17.34 -18.34
C ASP A 354 -0.52 18.07 -16.97
N PHE A 355 -1.65 18.56 -16.44
CA PHE A 355 -1.76 19.07 -15.08
C PHE A 355 -1.85 17.95 -14.05
N PHE A 356 -2.78 17.00 -14.24
CA PHE A 356 -3.02 15.89 -13.31
C PHE A 356 -1.84 14.90 -13.20
N GLU A 357 -1.02 14.77 -14.25
CA GLU A 357 0.16 13.89 -14.31
C GLU A 357 1.08 14.00 -13.09
N ARG A 358 1.37 15.24 -12.67
CA ARG A 358 2.23 15.51 -11.50
C ARG A 358 1.58 15.12 -10.17
N PHE A 359 0.25 15.11 -10.11
CA PHE A 359 -0.48 14.65 -8.92
C PHE A 359 -0.62 13.13 -8.90
N ARG A 360 -0.85 12.46 -10.05
CA ARG A 360 -0.82 10.99 -10.17
C ARG A 360 0.49 10.42 -9.60
N ALA A 361 1.63 10.91 -10.12
CA ALA A 361 2.95 10.48 -9.66
C ALA A 361 3.20 10.79 -8.16
N ALA A 362 2.69 11.91 -7.63
CA ALA A 362 2.74 12.21 -6.20
C ALA A 362 1.95 11.18 -5.36
N PHE A 363 0.75 10.81 -5.80
CA PHE A 363 -0.07 9.78 -5.13
C PHE A 363 0.61 8.41 -5.14
N ASP A 364 1.19 7.99 -6.28
CA ASP A 364 1.93 6.73 -6.38
C ASP A 364 3.11 6.65 -5.41
N ILE A 365 3.92 7.72 -5.33
CA ILE A 365 5.05 7.79 -4.38
C ILE A 365 4.54 7.77 -2.92
N PHE A 366 3.44 8.47 -2.61
CA PHE A 366 2.84 8.45 -1.27
C PHE A 366 2.24 7.10 -0.88
N CYS A 367 1.78 6.30 -1.85
CA CYS A 367 1.29 4.93 -1.65
C CYS A 367 2.41 3.87 -1.60
N SER A 368 3.67 4.21 -1.93
CA SER A 368 4.79 3.27 -1.87
C SER A 368 5.10 2.81 -0.43
N LEU A 369 4.69 1.57 -0.11
CA LEU A 369 4.83 1.00 1.23
C LEU A 369 6.28 0.61 1.57
N TYR A 370 7.03 0.03 0.62
CA TYR A 370 8.35 -0.57 0.87
C TYR A 370 9.55 0.37 0.66
N VAL A 371 9.34 1.56 0.12
CA VAL A 371 10.36 2.62 -0.05
C VAL A 371 10.03 3.78 0.90
N PRO A 372 11.00 4.45 1.54
CA PRO A 372 10.74 5.70 2.26
C PRO A 372 10.18 6.77 1.31
N ASN A 373 9.07 7.38 1.70
CA ASN A 373 8.44 8.47 0.95
C ASN A 373 8.31 9.77 1.78
N THR A 374 8.47 9.72 3.10
CA THR A 374 8.53 10.89 4.00
C THR A 374 9.65 11.87 3.63
N ASN A 375 10.78 11.41 3.07
CA ASN A 375 11.86 12.24 2.53
C ASN A 375 11.58 12.81 1.13
N LEU A 376 10.57 12.28 0.43
CA LEU A 376 10.16 12.71 -0.91
C LEU A 376 9.03 13.74 -0.87
N VAL A 377 8.36 13.93 0.28
CA VAL A 377 7.28 14.90 0.45
C VAL A 377 7.74 16.32 0.08
N ILE A 378 8.84 16.85 0.62
CA ILE A 378 9.26 18.23 0.31
C ILE A 378 9.67 18.42 -1.17
N PRO A 379 10.42 17.50 -1.80
CA PRO A 379 10.59 17.48 -3.25
C PRO A 379 9.26 17.50 -4.03
N ILE A 380 8.27 16.69 -3.62
CA ILE A 380 6.95 16.66 -4.25
C ILE A 380 6.20 17.99 -4.06
N LEU A 381 6.19 18.60 -2.87
CA LEU A 381 5.58 19.92 -2.65
C LEU A 381 6.19 20.98 -3.58
N PHE A 382 7.51 20.93 -3.79
CA PHE A 382 8.18 21.78 -4.77
C PHE A 382 7.68 21.52 -6.20
N THR A 383 7.68 20.29 -6.70
CA THR A 383 7.20 19.97 -8.07
C THR A 383 5.72 20.30 -8.28
N LEU A 384 4.88 20.14 -7.25
CA LEU A 384 3.47 20.57 -7.30
C LEU A 384 3.34 22.10 -7.29
N SER A 385 4.21 22.84 -6.59
CA SER A 385 4.25 24.31 -6.69
C SER A 385 4.67 24.81 -8.06
N GLU A 386 5.55 24.10 -8.78
CA GLU A 386 5.85 24.40 -10.19
C GLU A 386 4.62 24.18 -11.08
N ALA A 387 3.79 23.18 -10.78
CA ALA A 387 2.50 22.99 -11.47
C ALA A 387 1.54 24.16 -11.21
N PHE A 388 1.39 24.59 -9.95
CA PHE A 388 0.58 25.77 -9.63
C PHE A 388 1.11 27.04 -10.33
N ALA A 389 2.43 27.27 -10.30
CA ALA A 389 3.06 28.42 -10.95
C ALA A 389 2.92 28.40 -12.49
N GLN A 390 2.97 27.22 -13.12
CA GLN A 390 2.80 27.05 -14.57
C GLN A 390 1.34 27.28 -15.02
N TYR A 391 0.37 26.74 -14.28
CA TYR A 391 -1.00 26.58 -14.78
C TYR A 391 -2.03 27.56 -14.20
N ARG A 392 -1.73 28.31 -13.13
CA ARG A 392 -2.63 29.32 -12.53
C ARG A 392 -3.14 30.38 -13.52
N ASP A 393 -2.32 30.71 -14.52
CA ASP A 393 -2.57 31.75 -15.53
C ASP A 393 -3.10 31.13 -16.86
N ASP A 394 -3.41 29.84 -16.90
CA ASP A 394 -3.93 29.14 -18.09
C ASP A 394 -5.43 29.43 -18.37
N LYS A 395 -5.79 29.48 -19.65
CA LYS A 395 -7.15 29.78 -20.16
C LYS A 395 -8.21 28.72 -19.85
N HIS A 396 -7.82 27.50 -19.49
CA HIS A 396 -8.72 26.36 -19.29
C HIS A 396 -8.67 25.83 -17.85
N VAL A 397 -7.47 25.65 -17.29
CA VAL A 397 -7.29 25.10 -15.94
C VAL A 397 -7.00 26.18 -14.88
N GLY A 398 -6.75 27.44 -15.25
CA GLY A 398 -6.29 28.47 -14.31
C GLY A 398 -7.21 28.71 -13.10
N GLN A 399 -8.52 28.82 -13.31
CA GLN A 399 -9.47 29.03 -12.20
C GLN A 399 -9.50 27.83 -11.22
N PHE A 400 -9.44 26.62 -11.75
CA PHE A 400 -9.36 25.38 -10.97
C PHE A 400 -8.02 25.27 -10.24
N CYS A 401 -6.91 25.56 -10.92
CA CYS A 401 -5.56 25.61 -10.39
C CYS A 401 -5.45 26.60 -9.22
N VAL A 402 -6.05 27.79 -9.32
CA VAL A 402 -6.08 28.79 -8.23
C VAL A 402 -6.93 28.32 -7.04
N GLY A 403 -8.09 27.68 -7.28
CA GLY A 403 -8.92 27.10 -6.22
C GLY A 403 -8.22 25.97 -5.47
N LEU A 404 -7.56 25.08 -6.21
CA LEU A 404 -6.75 23.97 -5.70
C LEU A 404 -5.54 24.49 -4.90
N GLN A 405 -4.83 25.50 -5.44
CA GLN A 405 -3.70 26.15 -4.78
C GLN A 405 -4.09 26.80 -3.46
N ALA A 406 -5.28 27.42 -3.39
CA ALA A 406 -5.76 28.07 -2.16
C ALA A 406 -5.95 27.07 -1.01
N LYS A 407 -6.52 25.88 -1.27
CA LYS A 407 -6.58 24.80 -0.26
C LYS A 407 -5.20 24.28 0.10
N PHE A 408 -4.35 24.04 -0.90
CA PHE A 408 -3.00 23.54 -0.72
C PHE A 408 -2.17 24.44 0.22
N SER A 409 -2.14 25.77 -0.04
CA SER A 409 -1.48 26.74 0.83
C SER A 409 -2.14 26.84 2.20
N ALA A 410 -3.47 26.72 2.32
CA ALA A 410 -4.14 26.78 3.61
C ALA A 410 -3.63 25.70 4.59
N TYR A 411 -3.29 24.51 4.10
CA TYR A 411 -2.57 23.51 4.90
C TYR A 411 -1.06 23.81 4.99
N TRP A 412 -0.32 23.72 3.89
CA TRP A 412 1.16 23.66 3.95
C TRP A 412 1.82 24.99 4.37
N ASP A 413 1.20 26.13 4.06
CA ASP A 413 1.67 27.46 4.48
C ASP A 413 0.94 27.99 5.72
N GLY A 414 -0.29 27.51 5.99
CA GLY A 414 -1.16 27.99 7.08
C GLY A 414 -1.03 27.20 8.39
N GLU A 415 -1.22 25.87 8.35
CA GLU A 415 -0.91 24.98 9.49
C GLU A 415 0.61 24.76 9.63
N GLY A 416 1.31 24.74 8.49
CA GLY A 416 2.76 24.68 8.39
C GLY A 416 3.30 23.25 8.24
N ILE A 417 4.34 23.11 7.40
CA ILE A 417 4.96 21.83 7.04
C ILE A 417 5.43 21.05 8.29
N PRO A 418 4.92 19.81 8.53
CA PRO A 418 5.37 18.97 9.64
C PRO A 418 6.88 18.68 9.63
N MET A 419 7.51 18.75 10.80
CA MET A 419 8.97 18.66 10.95
C MET A 419 9.52 17.29 10.50
N VAL A 420 8.70 16.25 10.54
CA VAL A 420 9.09 14.89 10.14
C VAL A 420 9.49 14.82 8.66
N TYR A 421 8.76 15.50 7.78
CA TYR A 421 9.06 15.58 6.35
C TYR A 421 10.36 16.36 6.10
N CYS A 422 10.56 17.46 6.83
CA CYS A 422 11.78 18.27 6.77
C CYS A 422 13.03 17.49 7.23
N LEU A 423 12.97 16.78 8.37
CA LEU A 423 14.09 15.98 8.87
C LEU A 423 14.38 14.76 7.96
N ALA A 424 13.34 14.11 7.43
CA ALA A 424 13.51 13.02 6.46
C ALA A 424 14.21 13.52 5.18
N THR A 425 13.83 14.70 4.67
CA THR A 425 14.49 15.34 3.52
C THR A 425 15.96 15.69 3.82
N ILE A 426 16.29 16.10 5.05
CA ILE A 426 17.70 16.32 5.47
C ILE A 426 18.49 15.02 5.52
N LEU A 427 17.86 13.91 5.87
CA LEU A 427 18.47 12.58 5.94
C LEU A 427 18.44 11.85 4.58
N ASP A 428 17.89 12.44 3.53
CA ASP A 428 18.21 12.06 2.16
C ASP A 428 19.51 12.78 1.71
N PRO A 429 20.56 12.03 1.34
CA PRO A 429 21.87 12.57 1.03
C PRO A 429 21.94 13.38 -0.27
N ARG A 430 20.88 13.39 -1.10
CA ARG A 430 20.76 14.28 -2.27
C ARG A 430 20.52 15.73 -1.85
N TYR A 431 19.59 15.93 -0.91
CA TYR A 431 19.17 17.28 -0.51
C TYR A 431 20.00 17.80 0.67
N LYS A 432 20.00 17.08 1.80
CA LYS A 432 20.56 17.57 3.08
C LYS A 432 19.94 18.92 3.51
N LEU A 433 20.49 19.55 4.55
CA LEU A 433 19.99 20.84 5.06
C LEU A 433 20.01 21.94 3.99
N ALA A 434 21.07 22.01 3.18
CA ALA A 434 21.18 23.02 2.12
C ALA A 434 20.19 22.79 0.97
N GLY A 435 19.85 21.54 0.65
CA GLY A 435 18.85 21.20 -0.37
C GLY A 435 17.43 21.41 0.12
N LEU A 436 17.11 21.02 1.36
CA LEU A 436 15.83 21.37 2.00
C LEU A 436 15.61 22.88 1.93
N PHE A 437 16.61 23.68 2.32
CA PHE A 437 16.48 25.13 2.33
C PHE A 437 16.22 25.72 0.94
N ARG A 438 16.84 25.18 -0.12
CA ARG A 438 16.55 25.58 -1.51
C ARG A 438 15.17 25.16 -2.00
N LEU A 439 14.75 23.92 -1.68
CA LEU A 439 13.42 23.41 -2.05
C LEU A 439 12.32 24.27 -1.42
N LEU A 440 12.44 24.59 -0.13
CA LEU A 440 11.48 25.45 0.57
C LEU A 440 11.49 26.88 0.02
N ASP A 441 12.64 27.47 -0.29
CA ASP A 441 12.70 28.81 -0.92
C ASP A 441 12.00 28.83 -2.28
N ALA A 442 12.24 27.83 -3.13
CA ALA A 442 11.65 27.73 -4.45
C ALA A 442 10.14 27.43 -4.38
N TYR A 443 9.72 26.56 -3.46
CA TYR A 443 8.33 26.27 -3.14
C TYR A 443 7.56 27.55 -2.76
N HIS A 444 8.03 28.30 -1.76
CA HIS A 444 7.35 29.54 -1.34
C HIS A 444 7.38 30.62 -2.43
N ALA A 445 8.43 30.69 -3.25
CA ALA A 445 8.49 31.60 -4.40
C ALA A 445 7.42 31.26 -5.45
N ASN A 446 7.22 29.98 -5.77
CA ASN A 446 6.18 29.52 -6.70
C ASN A 446 4.76 29.78 -6.16
N MET A 447 4.54 29.53 -4.87
CA MET A 447 3.25 29.73 -4.21
C MET A 447 2.92 31.20 -3.92
N ASN A 448 3.90 32.11 -4.04
CA ASN A 448 3.85 33.51 -3.56
C ASN A 448 3.66 33.64 -2.03
N SER A 449 4.09 32.64 -1.25
CA SER A 449 3.96 32.60 0.21
C SER A 449 5.31 32.86 0.91
N SER A 450 5.42 32.60 2.22
CA SER A 450 6.59 32.94 3.03
C SER A 450 6.95 31.83 4.01
N ILE A 451 8.25 31.53 4.09
CA ILE A 451 8.82 30.41 4.84
C ILE A 451 8.79 30.55 6.36
N GLY A 452 8.54 31.76 6.87
CA GLY A 452 8.58 32.07 8.30
C GLY A 452 9.89 31.66 8.97
N ASN A 453 9.81 31.12 10.19
CA ASN A 453 10.96 30.65 10.96
C ASN A 453 11.31 29.17 10.70
N THR A 454 10.60 28.49 9.80
CA THR A 454 10.64 27.02 9.60
C THR A 454 12.06 26.49 9.43
N LYS A 455 12.94 27.23 8.74
CA LYS A 455 14.35 26.89 8.55
C LYS A 455 15.14 26.80 9.86
N ASP A 456 15.05 27.82 10.70
CA ASP A 456 15.76 27.90 11.97
C ASP A 456 15.23 26.86 12.97
N GLU A 457 13.91 26.62 12.94
CA GLU A 457 13.22 25.65 13.79
C GLU A 457 13.59 24.19 13.42
N VAL A 458 13.56 23.84 12.13
CA VAL A 458 14.03 22.53 11.64
C VAL A 458 15.52 22.35 11.93
N GLN A 459 16.35 23.37 11.76
CA GLN A 459 17.77 23.29 12.07
C GLN A 459 17.99 23.08 13.58
N ALA A 460 17.34 23.86 14.44
CA ALA A 460 17.42 23.69 15.89
C ALA A 460 16.94 22.31 16.35
N LEU A 461 15.89 21.76 15.72
CA LEU A 461 15.40 20.42 15.98
C LEU A 461 16.39 19.33 15.51
N LEU A 462 17.01 19.48 14.34
CA LEU A 462 18.03 18.56 13.82
C LEU A 462 19.20 18.42 14.79
N TYR A 463 19.76 19.54 15.28
CA TYR A 463 20.85 19.52 16.25
C TYR A 463 20.40 18.94 17.60
N ARG A 464 19.22 19.32 18.11
CA ARG A 464 18.64 18.79 19.37
C ARG A 464 18.40 17.27 19.29
N MET A 465 17.85 16.79 18.18
CA MET A 465 17.56 15.38 17.95
C MET A 465 18.86 14.58 17.84
N TYR A 466 19.80 15.03 17.00
CA TYR A 466 21.10 14.39 16.87
C TYR A 466 21.84 14.26 18.21
N ASP A 467 21.83 15.29 19.07
CA ASP A 467 22.49 15.23 20.37
C ASP A 467 21.87 14.16 21.30
N ALA A 468 20.54 14.00 21.28
CA ALA A 468 19.86 12.93 22.02
C ALA A 468 20.28 11.53 21.52
N TYR A 469 20.39 11.32 20.20
CA TYR A 469 20.88 10.06 19.64
C TYR A 469 22.38 9.86 19.90
N PHE A 470 23.18 10.93 19.93
CA PHE A 470 24.59 10.86 20.32
C PHE A 470 24.73 10.42 21.78
N GLN A 471 23.94 10.99 22.70
CA GLN A 471 23.93 10.57 24.11
C GLN A 471 23.49 9.11 24.29
N GLN A 472 22.55 8.62 23.47
CA GLN A 472 22.02 7.24 23.57
C GLN A 472 22.91 6.19 22.88
N TYR A 473 23.51 6.50 21.73
CA TYR A 473 24.15 5.53 20.82
C TYR A 473 25.64 5.77 20.54
N SER A 474 26.25 6.85 21.06
CA SER A 474 27.70 7.07 20.90
C SER A 474 28.51 5.97 21.61
N PRO A 475 29.58 5.44 20.98
CA PRO A 475 30.37 4.33 21.52
C PRO A 475 31.17 4.73 22.76
N THR A 476 30.57 4.53 23.93
CA THR A 476 31.27 4.52 25.23
C THR A 476 32.42 3.48 25.24
N PRO A 477 33.49 3.71 26.02
CA PRO A 477 34.76 3.04 25.77
C PRO A 477 34.72 1.53 25.97
N ILE A 478 35.00 0.80 24.88
CA ILE A 478 35.13 -0.66 24.80
C ILE A 478 35.98 -1.19 25.98
N PRO A 479 35.55 -2.27 26.67
CA PRO A 479 36.35 -2.94 27.69
C PRO A 479 37.78 -3.25 27.23
N LYS A 480 38.73 -3.18 28.18
CA LYS A 480 40.18 -3.12 27.90
C LYS A 480 40.79 -4.38 27.25
N ASP A 481 40.02 -5.44 27.08
CA ASP A 481 40.50 -6.77 26.73
C ASP A 481 40.57 -7.03 25.21
N LEU A 482 39.92 -6.21 24.39
CA LEU A 482 39.92 -6.30 22.91
C LEU A 482 41.19 -5.72 22.22
N VAL A 483 42.31 -5.64 22.95
CA VAL A 483 43.54 -4.94 22.51
C VAL A 483 44.43 -5.77 21.57
N ARG A 484 44.09 -7.03 21.26
CA ARG A 484 45.01 -7.98 20.58
C ARG A 484 44.52 -8.54 19.23
N ALA A 485 44.22 -7.65 18.28
CA ALA A 485 43.97 -8.01 16.87
C ALA A 485 44.45 -6.89 15.90
N GLU A 486 45.75 -6.66 15.80
CA GLU A 486 46.32 -5.81 14.75
C GLU A 486 46.50 -6.62 13.45
N GLY A 487 45.79 -6.28 12.36
CA GLY A 487 46.03 -6.98 11.09
C GLY A 487 44.97 -6.90 9.97
N CYS A 488 44.44 -5.72 9.62
CA CYS A 488 43.81 -5.56 8.29
C CYS A 488 43.95 -4.12 7.76
N SER A 489 44.22 -3.96 6.46
CA SER A 489 44.45 -2.67 5.80
C SER A 489 43.47 -2.43 4.66
N SER A 490 42.44 -1.62 4.93
CA SER A 490 41.45 -1.14 3.95
C SER A 490 41.28 0.38 4.09
N SER A 491 41.37 1.14 3.00
CA SER A 491 41.64 2.59 3.09
C SER A 491 40.57 3.41 3.83
N GLY A 492 39.31 2.95 3.90
CA GLY A 492 38.22 3.66 4.59
C GLY A 492 38.36 3.73 6.13
N THR A 493 39.07 2.80 6.77
CA THR A 493 39.12 2.75 8.26
C THR A 493 39.90 3.91 8.89
N LYS A 494 40.70 4.65 8.11
CA LYS A 494 41.55 5.74 8.63
C LYS A 494 40.77 6.89 9.27
N THR A 495 39.51 7.12 8.88
CA THR A 495 38.66 8.20 9.43
C THR A 495 37.90 7.76 10.68
N ALA A 496 37.22 6.61 10.66
CA ALA A 496 36.56 6.04 11.83
C ALA A 496 37.57 5.80 12.98
N VAL A 497 38.74 5.23 12.68
CA VAL A 497 39.83 5.04 13.65
C VAL A 497 40.56 6.37 13.98
N ARG A 498 40.23 7.49 13.33
CA ARG A 498 40.62 8.85 13.78
C ARG A 498 39.66 9.39 14.83
N LEU A 499 38.35 9.26 14.61
CA LEU A 499 37.31 9.63 15.58
C LEU A 499 37.50 8.85 16.90
N VAL A 500 37.63 7.53 16.80
CA VAL A 500 37.95 6.63 17.94
C VAL A 500 39.31 6.94 18.59
N ARG A 501 40.30 7.49 17.86
CA ARG A 501 41.56 7.96 18.46
C ARG A 501 41.43 9.32 19.16
N SER A 502 40.45 10.14 18.81
CA SER A 502 40.19 11.43 19.49
C SER A 502 39.62 11.20 20.89
N VAL A 503 38.59 10.33 20.99
CA VAL A 503 38.04 9.81 22.27
C VAL A 503 39.15 9.30 23.20
N ARG A 504 40.18 8.66 22.61
CA ARG A 504 41.32 8.08 23.33
C ARG A 504 42.34 9.09 23.88
N LYS A 505 42.12 10.39 23.73
CA LYS A 505 43.04 11.45 24.18
C LYS A 505 42.46 12.55 25.08
N GLY A 506 41.16 12.50 25.40
CA GLY A 506 40.55 13.45 26.35
C GLY A 506 40.59 14.92 25.90
N GLY A 507 40.62 15.16 24.59
CA GLY A 507 40.26 16.46 24.03
C GLY A 507 38.74 16.59 23.96
N ASP A 508 38.23 17.81 24.03
CA ASP A 508 36.81 18.10 23.88
C ASP A 508 36.32 17.60 22.52
N VAL A 509 35.31 16.74 22.51
CA VAL A 509 34.77 16.14 21.28
C VAL A 509 33.55 16.95 20.87
N ASP A 510 33.65 17.68 19.75
CA ASP A 510 32.47 18.22 19.06
C ASP A 510 31.52 17.05 18.75
N SER A 511 30.43 16.94 19.52
CA SER A 511 29.45 15.87 19.37
C SER A 511 28.87 15.90 17.95
N TYR A 512 28.69 17.10 17.40
CA TYR A 512 28.17 17.34 16.05
C TYR A 512 29.18 17.08 14.94
N SER A 513 30.41 16.61 15.21
CA SER A 513 31.42 16.39 14.17
C SER A 513 31.02 15.38 13.09
N GLU A 514 30.17 14.39 13.41
CA GLU A 514 29.55 13.48 12.42
C GLU A 514 28.50 14.22 11.57
N LEU A 515 27.57 14.94 12.22
CA LEU A 515 26.51 15.74 11.58
C LEU A 515 27.09 16.83 10.67
N ASN A 516 28.03 17.63 11.16
CA ASN A 516 28.71 18.69 10.43
C ASN A 516 29.46 18.14 9.21
N TYR A 517 30.06 16.96 9.31
CA TYR A 517 30.70 16.28 8.16
C TYR A 517 29.67 15.72 7.17
N TYR A 518 28.55 15.15 7.63
CA TYR A 518 27.45 14.75 6.75
C TYR A 518 26.88 15.95 5.98
N LEU A 519 26.59 17.07 6.66
CA LEU A 519 26.00 18.26 6.05
C LEU A 519 26.93 18.99 5.06
N SER A 520 28.26 18.88 5.22
CA SER A 520 29.26 19.54 4.36
C SER A 520 29.90 18.65 3.28
N SER A 521 29.55 17.36 3.22
CA SER A 521 30.12 16.41 2.26
C SER A 521 29.29 16.29 0.97
N ASN A 522 29.95 16.36 -0.19
CA ASN A 522 29.37 15.97 -1.47
C ASN A 522 29.57 14.46 -1.72
N ASP A 523 28.89 13.66 -0.90
CA ASP A 523 28.91 12.18 -1.01
C ASP A 523 28.08 11.64 -2.18
N VAL A 524 27.17 12.44 -2.74
CA VAL A 524 26.33 12.10 -3.89
C VAL A 524 26.57 13.15 -4.96
N SER A 525 27.04 12.72 -6.14
CA SER A 525 27.18 13.58 -7.32
C SER A 525 26.04 13.27 -8.29
N GLY A 526 25.16 14.24 -8.53
CA GLY A 526 24.09 14.10 -9.53
C GLY A 526 22.85 14.95 -9.27
N PHE A 527 22.60 15.38 -8.03
CA PHE A 527 21.41 16.14 -7.64
C PHE A 527 21.13 17.33 -8.57
N SER A 528 19.94 17.34 -9.17
CA SER A 528 19.31 18.54 -9.74
C SER A 528 18.02 18.87 -8.99
N MET A 529 17.66 20.16 -8.96
CA MET A 529 16.29 20.55 -8.60
C MET A 529 15.31 20.25 -9.76
N GLU A 530 15.84 20.07 -10.97
CA GLU A 530 15.12 19.73 -12.20
C GLU A 530 15.00 18.20 -12.40
N GLU A 531 14.96 17.41 -11.31
CA GLU A 531 14.67 15.97 -11.38
C GLU A 531 13.16 15.76 -11.52
N ASP A 532 12.72 15.15 -12.63
CA ASP A 532 11.30 14.81 -12.85
C ASP A 532 10.74 13.96 -11.70
N ILE A 533 9.46 14.16 -11.36
CA ILE A 533 8.80 13.49 -10.22
C ILE A 533 8.93 11.96 -10.26
N ASP A 534 8.82 11.37 -11.46
CA ASP A 534 8.97 9.93 -11.74
C ASP A 534 10.39 9.36 -11.49
N LYS A 535 11.34 10.20 -11.08
CA LYS A 535 12.73 9.83 -10.78
C LYS A 535 13.09 9.99 -9.30
N LEU A 536 12.19 10.56 -8.48
CA LEU A 536 12.47 10.89 -7.08
C LEU A 536 12.69 9.65 -6.21
N ASP A 537 12.04 8.52 -6.53
CA ASP A 537 12.13 7.25 -5.80
C ASP A 537 13.24 6.31 -6.33
N MET A 538 13.77 6.53 -7.54
CA MET A 538 14.87 5.76 -8.14
C MET A 538 16.14 5.73 -7.29
N PHE A 539 16.29 6.67 -6.34
CA PHE A 539 17.39 6.71 -5.38
C PHE A 539 17.05 5.94 -4.10
N ASP A 540 17.60 4.73 -3.97
CA ASP A 540 17.50 3.87 -2.79
C ASP A 540 18.28 4.45 -1.59
N VAL A 541 17.61 5.33 -0.84
CA VAL A 541 18.13 6.01 0.35
C VAL A 541 18.48 5.04 1.48
N LEU A 542 17.73 3.95 1.67
CA LEU A 542 18.00 2.95 2.71
C LEU A 542 19.29 2.19 2.43
N LYS A 543 19.51 1.78 1.19
CA LYS A 543 20.75 1.16 0.74
C LYS A 543 21.92 2.13 0.81
N TRP A 544 21.74 3.43 0.53
CA TRP A 544 22.81 4.40 0.75
C TRP A 544 23.23 4.45 2.23
N TRP A 545 22.28 4.53 3.16
CA TRP A 545 22.59 4.51 4.59
C TRP A 545 23.16 3.16 5.05
N LYS A 546 22.66 2.01 4.56
CA LYS A 546 23.22 0.67 4.82
C LYS A 546 24.70 0.56 4.46
N HIS A 547 25.14 1.21 3.38
CA HIS A 547 26.55 1.26 3.00
C HIS A 547 27.37 2.27 3.83
N ASN A 548 26.74 3.36 4.31
CA ASN A 548 27.41 4.43 5.04
C ASN A 548 27.29 4.36 6.57
N GLN A 549 26.56 3.41 7.15
CA GLN A 549 26.36 3.28 8.61
C GLN A 549 27.68 3.19 9.43
N VAL A 550 28.75 2.64 8.85
CA VAL A 550 30.09 2.59 9.51
C VAL A 550 30.82 3.95 9.47
N LYS A 551 30.42 4.83 8.56
CA LYS A 551 30.90 6.22 8.42
C LYS A 551 30.06 7.18 9.26
N TYR A 552 28.78 6.86 9.45
CA TYR A 552 27.76 7.67 10.11
C TYR A 552 26.94 6.85 11.14
N PRO A 553 27.55 6.37 12.24
CA PRO A 553 26.87 5.47 13.19
C PRO A 553 25.68 6.11 13.91
N VAL A 554 25.77 7.39 14.30
CA VAL A 554 24.67 8.07 15.02
C VAL A 554 23.56 8.48 14.05
N LEU A 555 23.92 9.08 12.91
CA LEU A 555 22.95 9.50 11.89
C LEU A 555 22.25 8.32 11.22
N SER A 556 22.92 7.20 10.98
CA SER A 556 22.26 6.02 10.38
C SER A 556 21.21 5.42 11.33
N THR A 557 21.46 5.46 12.64
CA THR A 557 20.46 5.11 13.66
C THR A 557 19.27 6.08 13.62
N MET A 558 19.53 7.39 13.54
CA MET A 558 18.49 8.41 13.41
C MET A 558 17.70 8.29 12.09
N ALA A 559 18.36 7.94 10.98
CA ALA A 559 17.73 7.75 9.67
C ALA A 559 16.80 6.54 9.64
N ARG A 560 17.12 5.43 10.32
CA ARG A 560 16.20 4.27 10.44
C ARG A 560 14.91 4.60 11.16
N GLU A 561 14.89 5.62 12.02
CA GLU A 561 13.69 6.03 12.76
C GLU A 561 12.94 7.15 12.02
N VAL A 562 13.65 8.13 11.44
CA VAL A 562 13.05 9.29 10.74
C VAL A 562 12.57 8.97 9.31
N LEU A 563 13.13 7.96 8.64
CA LEU A 563 12.68 7.50 7.31
C LEU A 563 11.60 6.39 7.36
N ALA A 564 11.24 5.93 8.56
CA ALA A 564 10.22 4.91 8.77
C ALA A 564 8.74 5.34 8.62
N PRO A 565 8.32 6.61 8.84
CA PRO A 565 6.94 7.03 8.62
C PRO A 565 6.48 6.80 7.16
N LEU A 566 5.16 6.89 6.96
CA LEU A 566 4.54 6.95 5.63
C LEU A 566 3.93 8.33 5.43
N ALA A 567 4.02 8.86 4.21
CA ALA A 567 3.29 10.05 3.79
C ALA A 567 1.76 9.80 3.68
N SER A 568 1.35 8.57 3.33
CA SER A 568 -0.06 8.16 3.22
C SER A 568 -0.56 7.40 4.45
N ALA A 569 -1.83 7.66 4.79
CA ALA A 569 -2.65 6.95 5.77
C ALA A 569 -3.87 6.27 5.13
N LYS A 570 -3.89 6.13 3.79
CA LYS A 570 -4.96 5.47 3.04
C LYS A 570 -5.20 4.06 3.57
N VAL A 571 -6.43 3.77 3.97
CA VAL A 571 -6.89 2.40 4.24
C VAL A 571 -6.93 1.63 2.92
N PRO A 572 -6.39 0.41 2.81
CA PRO A 572 -6.45 -0.34 1.55
C PRO A 572 -7.90 -0.52 1.08
N ASP A 573 -8.20 -0.13 -0.16
CA ASP A 573 -9.59 -0.12 -0.66
C ASP A 573 -10.22 -1.52 -0.59
N ASP A 574 -9.40 -2.54 -0.85
CA ASP A 574 -9.76 -3.95 -0.85
C ASP A 574 -9.90 -4.60 0.54
N THR A 575 -9.88 -3.79 1.62
CA THR A 575 -10.11 -4.23 3.01
C THR A 575 -11.47 -4.93 3.16
N PHE A 576 -12.47 -4.55 2.35
CA PHE A 576 -13.80 -5.18 2.31
C PHE A 576 -14.24 -5.65 0.92
N ASP A 577 -13.30 -5.96 0.02
CA ASP A 577 -13.64 -6.57 -1.27
C ASP A 577 -14.14 -8.01 -1.08
N PHE A 578 -15.43 -8.11 -0.82
CA PHE A 578 -16.17 -9.32 -0.51
C PHE A 578 -17.20 -9.60 -1.62
N HIS A 579 -16.75 -9.53 -2.88
CA HIS A 579 -17.53 -9.54 -4.13
C HIS A 579 -18.92 -10.20 -4.01
N SER A 580 -19.97 -9.37 -3.91
CA SER A 580 -21.42 -9.62 -4.12
C SER A 580 -22.31 -8.81 -3.13
N PRO A 581 -23.00 -7.74 -3.59
CA PRO A 581 -23.97 -7.02 -2.76
C PRO A 581 -25.09 -7.91 -2.20
N GLU A 582 -25.49 -8.93 -2.97
CA GLU A 582 -26.54 -9.88 -2.60
C GLU A 582 -26.15 -10.77 -1.41
N VAL A 583 -24.87 -11.06 -1.22
CA VAL A 583 -24.39 -11.89 -0.09
C VAL A 583 -23.86 -11.02 1.06
N ASN A 584 -23.66 -9.70 0.87
CA ASN A 584 -23.56 -8.75 1.99
C ASN A 584 -24.82 -8.79 2.86
N SER A 585 -26.01 -9.02 2.27
CA SER A 585 -27.34 -9.06 2.92
C SER A 585 -27.48 -9.94 4.17
N ARG A 586 -26.50 -10.83 4.44
CA ARG A 586 -26.49 -11.76 5.60
C ARG A 586 -25.15 -11.83 6.34
N ARG A 587 -24.23 -10.87 6.12
CA ARG A 587 -22.85 -10.94 6.67
C ARG A 587 -22.53 -9.97 7.82
N TRP A 588 -23.39 -9.01 8.13
CA TRP A 588 -23.10 -7.99 9.16
C TRP A 588 -23.06 -8.52 10.61
N GLU A 589 -23.21 -9.84 10.83
CA GLU A 589 -22.87 -10.54 12.08
C GLU A 589 -21.40 -11.05 12.13
N ILE A 590 -20.52 -10.58 11.24
CA ILE A 590 -19.07 -10.72 11.44
C ILE A 590 -18.71 -9.96 12.73
N ARG A 591 -18.42 -10.71 13.80
CA ARG A 591 -17.93 -10.16 15.07
C ARG A 591 -16.68 -9.31 14.83
N LEU A 592 -16.50 -8.24 15.61
CA LEU A 592 -15.31 -7.35 15.55
C LEU A 592 -14.01 -8.15 15.47
N GLU A 593 -13.86 -9.13 16.37
CA GLU A 593 -12.74 -10.08 16.45
C GLU A 593 -12.40 -10.71 15.10
N THR A 594 -13.42 -11.05 14.30
CA THR A 594 -13.28 -11.72 13.00
C THR A 594 -12.98 -10.73 11.88
N ALA A 595 -13.45 -9.48 11.98
CA ALA A 595 -13.04 -8.40 11.07
C ALA A 595 -11.56 -8.06 11.28
N GLU A 596 -11.14 -7.78 12.51
CA GLU A 596 -9.73 -7.52 12.85
C GLU A 596 -8.82 -8.67 12.41
N MET A 597 -9.19 -9.91 12.75
CA MET A 597 -8.48 -11.12 12.34
C MET A 597 -8.33 -11.23 10.82
N CYS A 598 -9.36 -10.91 10.03
CA CYS A 598 -9.28 -10.93 8.56
C CYS A 598 -8.34 -9.84 8.02
N VAL A 599 -8.55 -8.58 8.41
CA VAL A 599 -7.78 -7.44 7.89
C VAL A 599 -6.29 -7.58 8.23
N CYS A 600 -5.98 -7.85 9.50
CA CYS A 600 -4.60 -7.99 9.97
C CYS A 600 -3.91 -9.22 9.33
N LEU A 601 -4.56 -10.39 9.24
CA LEU A 601 -3.94 -11.54 8.56
C LEU A 601 -3.75 -11.30 7.06
N LYS A 602 -4.70 -10.66 6.37
CA LYS A 602 -4.59 -10.36 4.94
C LYS A 602 -3.40 -9.44 4.68
N ASP A 603 -3.22 -8.41 5.49
CA ASP A 603 -2.02 -7.56 5.49
C ASP A 603 -0.74 -8.35 5.76
N TRP A 604 -0.67 -9.12 6.84
CA TRP A 604 0.57 -9.82 7.24
C TRP A 604 0.98 -10.91 6.24
N LEU A 605 0.03 -11.60 5.61
CA LEU A 605 0.28 -12.57 4.54
C LEU A 605 0.80 -11.91 3.26
N ARG A 606 0.23 -10.76 2.89
CA ARG A 606 0.74 -9.93 1.78
C ARG A 606 2.13 -9.38 2.10
N ALA A 607 2.37 -8.94 3.33
CA ALA A 607 3.67 -8.43 3.76
C ALA A 607 4.76 -9.49 3.66
N ALA A 608 4.48 -10.73 4.08
CA ALA A 608 5.37 -11.88 3.94
C ALA A 608 5.67 -12.28 2.48
N SER A 609 4.93 -11.75 1.51
CA SER A 609 5.14 -11.94 0.06
C SER A 609 5.44 -10.63 -0.69
N HIS A 610 5.69 -9.53 0.03
CA HIS A 610 5.91 -8.17 -0.50
C HIS A 610 4.78 -7.66 -1.43
N ALA A 611 3.57 -8.17 -1.23
CA ALA A 611 2.40 -7.99 -2.09
C ALA A 611 1.40 -6.93 -1.59
N GLN A 612 1.69 -6.16 -0.54
CA GLN A 612 0.75 -5.16 0.02
C GLN A 612 0.44 -4.03 -0.98
N HIS A 613 1.28 -3.83 -1.99
CA HIS A 613 1.15 -2.78 -3.01
C HIS A 613 0.24 -3.14 -4.20
N LEU A 614 -0.08 -4.43 -4.40
CA LEU A 614 -0.68 -4.92 -5.67
C LEU A 614 -2.17 -4.58 -5.85
N PHE A 615 -2.81 -3.94 -4.87
CA PHE A 615 -4.27 -3.75 -4.80
C PHE A 615 -4.69 -2.29 -4.50
N VAL A 616 -3.79 -1.31 -4.67
CA VAL A 616 -4.08 0.11 -4.41
C VAL A 616 -4.87 0.80 -5.54
N ASP A 617 -4.92 0.16 -6.73
CA ASP A 617 -5.53 0.69 -7.98
C ASP A 617 -6.69 -0.20 -8.51
N MET A 618 -7.47 -0.86 -7.64
CA MET A 618 -8.66 -1.65 -8.05
C MET A 618 -9.88 -0.79 -8.45
N HIS A 619 -9.65 0.35 -9.12
CA HIS A 619 -10.64 1.03 -9.96
C HIS A 619 -10.30 0.88 -11.47
N ALA A 620 -9.15 0.28 -11.79
CA ALA A 620 -8.93 -0.35 -13.10
C ALA A 620 -9.83 -1.59 -13.24
N GLY A 621 -11.08 -1.36 -13.63
CA GLY A 621 -12.19 -2.32 -13.56
C GLY A 621 -11.93 -3.69 -14.22
N ASP A 622 -12.55 -4.69 -13.62
CA ASP A 622 -12.56 -6.13 -13.93
C ASP A 622 -11.79 -6.57 -15.18
N VAL A 623 -10.70 -7.32 -14.97
CA VAL A 623 -10.11 -8.15 -16.02
C VAL A 623 -10.94 -9.43 -16.11
N SER A 624 -12.18 -9.29 -16.61
CA SER A 624 -12.92 -10.43 -17.13
C SER A 624 -12.08 -11.09 -18.22
N SER A 625 -11.94 -12.41 -18.13
CA SER A 625 -11.25 -13.19 -19.15
C SER A 625 -12.15 -13.33 -20.38
N ASP A 626 -12.20 -12.28 -21.21
CA ASP A 626 -12.70 -12.37 -22.59
C ASP A 626 -11.87 -13.47 -23.29
N GLU A 627 -12.55 -14.53 -23.74
CA GLU A 627 -11.95 -15.83 -24.04
C GLU A 627 -11.08 -15.84 -25.32
N GLU A 628 -10.21 -16.84 -25.45
CA GLU A 628 -9.49 -17.10 -26.70
C GLU A 628 -10.47 -17.68 -27.74
N ASP A 629 -11.06 -16.80 -28.56
CA ASP A 629 -11.76 -17.19 -29.80
C ASP A 629 -10.75 -17.85 -30.75
N GLY A 630 -10.68 -19.19 -30.68
CA GLY A 630 -9.72 -20.00 -31.41
C GLY A 630 -9.94 -19.97 -32.92
N GLU A 631 -8.84 -20.01 -33.67
CA GLU A 631 -8.86 -20.07 -35.14
C GLU A 631 -9.61 -21.33 -35.63
N ASN A 632 -10.84 -21.13 -36.14
CA ASN A 632 -11.52 -22.15 -36.93
C ASN A 632 -10.86 -22.23 -38.31
N ASP A 633 -9.80 -23.04 -38.40
CA ASP A 633 -9.16 -23.43 -39.66
C ASP A 633 -10.21 -24.15 -40.55
N GLU A 634 -10.65 -23.48 -41.62
CA GLU A 634 -11.63 -24.05 -42.56
C GLU A 634 -11.02 -25.23 -43.33
N GLY A 635 -11.22 -26.42 -42.77
CA GLY A 635 -10.83 -27.68 -43.36
C GLY A 635 -11.35 -27.83 -44.79
N LYS A 636 -10.45 -27.73 -45.77
CA LYS A 636 -10.71 -28.03 -47.17
C LYS A 636 -10.90 -29.53 -47.37
N ASP A 637 -12.09 -30.02 -47.05
CA ASP A 637 -12.50 -31.34 -47.50
C ASP A 637 -12.66 -31.34 -49.02
N ILE A 638 -11.95 -32.28 -49.64
CA ILE A 638 -12.01 -32.63 -51.04
C ILE A 638 -13.16 -33.65 -51.20
N ASN A 639 -13.95 -33.55 -52.27
CA ASN A 639 -14.38 -34.71 -53.10
C ASN A 639 -15.23 -34.30 -54.32
N ASP A 640 -14.95 -35.00 -55.43
CA ASP A 640 -15.89 -35.55 -56.43
C ASP A 640 -17.02 -34.69 -57.00
N ASP A 641 -16.78 -34.06 -58.16
CA ASP A 641 -17.24 -34.55 -59.48
C ASP A 641 -16.43 -33.92 -60.65
#